data_AF-A0A2D5W7B4-F1
#
_entry.id   AF-A0A2D5W7B4-F1
#
_cell.length_a   1.000
_cell.length_b   1.000
_cell.length_c   1.000
_cell.angle_alpha   90.00
_cell.angle_beta   90.00
_cell.angle_gamma   90.00
#
_symmetry.space_group_name_H-M   'P 1'
#
loop_
_entity.id
_entity.type
_entity.pdbx_description
1 polymer ?
#
loop_
_entity_poly.entity_id
_entity_poly.type
_entity_poly.pdbx_seq_one_letter_code
_entity_poly.pdbx_strand_id
1 'polypeptide(L)'
;MANQSLEIRLHGRGGQGGVTCAKILATVYSRLGKSVQTFGDYSGERSGAPVRAYTRVSDGPITNRNKVYEPDHLLVLDDNLLGETTVAGLAEGGALVVNTAKCEDDLAGDLGAWQLATVDATAIARRHGIGTRSVVIVNTTIAGAFCRVLGIDLAVLEETYEGLGFSSNFAAAKEAYEAVCVREDWESRGATADISVAALPEVGELVEHTHSPPTGLLTGSWSSQRPAYMEKLAPCSAWCPAGNDVVGFVRAAATEGEEAAAHILGRTTPLSATCGRVCPAPCMEGCNRAEYDGSVNIRGLERIVADNFPVARANRAPAADARSVAIIGGGPAGLAAAYELARAGQRATIFEHEAELGGVLRTGIPTYRLPREVLDQEVNGILALGVQARCGESVDAEQLGALAEEYDGVLLATGLQRLRGLDIPGAELGGIGQGIEFLHGVNLESAAGPLELSGHVVVLGGGNTAMDCARSALRCGAERVTVAYRRTRDAMPAIAEEIVEADHEGVVFLTQRQPVAFHPSVQDGARLGSLELAEVEMGEPDESGRRSPVVTDRTERLACEHVLLALGQSADLSCLPAGWQLEDDGRIDTGASAPKAAVRAAGDVTTWEGTVTHAIGSGRRAAGLLMVAAGIDVEVFERPDRARAVPATAIRFDHFEKREPALDRAADAAARVTDLREANLGLEDSAEALRCFSCGKCTECDTCLVYCPEGIISRHTENGRQRGYAVDESFCKGCGICVEECPRESMEMIEL
;
A
#
# COMPACT_ATOMS: atom_id res chain seq x y z
N MET A 1 21.87 28.09 46.42
CA MET A 1 21.01 27.74 47.56
C MET A 1 19.94 26.81 47.02
N ALA A 2 19.79 25.61 47.59
CA ALA A 2 18.80 24.65 47.08
C ALA A 2 17.43 25.32 47.10
N ASN A 3 16.73 25.27 45.97
CA ASN A 3 15.37 25.79 45.84
C ASN A 3 14.49 24.94 46.76
N GLN A 4 14.31 25.37 48.02
CA GLN A 4 13.54 24.62 49.01
C GLN A 4 12.09 24.55 48.53
N SER A 5 11.68 23.36 48.09
CA SER A 5 10.30 23.10 47.70
C SER A 5 9.49 22.78 48.95
N LEU A 6 8.38 23.49 49.15
CA LEU A 6 7.37 23.14 50.14
C LEU A 6 6.65 21.87 49.67
N GLU A 7 6.66 20.83 50.49
CA GLU A 7 6.02 19.54 50.23
C GLU A 7 4.80 19.32 51.14
N ILE A 8 3.64 19.13 50.53
CA ILE A 8 2.37 18.89 51.22
C ILE A 8 1.92 17.47 50.93
N ARG A 9 1.54 16.73 51.97
CA ARG A 9 0.97 15.39 51.85
C ARG A 9 -0.47 15.38 52.35
N LEU A 10 -1.32 14.67 51.63
CA LEU A 10 -2.73 14.48 51.97
C LEU A 10 -3.01 13.00 52.17
N HIS A 11 -3.78 12.66 53.19
CA HIS A 11 -4.28 11.32 53.46
C HIS A 11 -5.80 11.36 53.52
N GLY A 12 -6.45 10.45 52.81
CA GLY A 12 -7.90 10.31 52.82
C GLY A 12 -8.32 8.92 52.37
N ARG A 13 -9.61 8.72 52.13
CA ARG A 13 -10.16 7.49 51.55
C ARG A 13 -10.62 7.71 50.11
N GLY A 14 -10.64 6.63 49.32
CA GLY A 14 -11.29 6.63 48.02
C GLY A 14 -12.74 7.12 48.14
N GLY A 15 -13.07 8.19 47.40
CA GLY A 15 -14.37 8.88 47.47
C GLY A 15 -14.40 10.20 48.26
N GLN A 16 -13.39 10.50 49.09
CA GLN A 16 -13.33 11.77 49.85
C GLN A 16 -12.67 12.92 49.08
N GLY A 17 -12.09 12.63 47.91
CA GLY A 17 -11.54 13.63 47.00
C GLY A 17 -10.14 14.14 47.34
N GLY A 18 -9.30 13.34 48.01
CA GLY A 18 -7.94 13.75 48.41
C GLY A 18 -7.04 14.24 47.26
N VAL A 19 -7.09 13.59 46.09
CA VAL A 19 -6.34 14.05 44.91
C VAL A 19 -6.88 15.37 44.37
N THR A 20 -8.20 15.57 44.43
CA THR A 20 -8.81 16.85 44.06
C THR A 20 -8.41 17.95 45.03
N CYS A 21 -8.35 17.67 46.34
CA CYS A 21 -7.84 18.62 47.34
C CYS A 21 -6.38 19.01 47.01
N ALA A 22 -5.53 18.05 46.68
CA ALA A 22 -4.15 18.34 46.26
C ALA A 22 -4.08 19.25 45.01
N LYS A 23 -4.97 19.03 44.01
CA LYS A 23 -5.10 19.90 42.84
C LYS A 23 -5.59 21.31 43.18
N ILE A 24 -6.53 21.43 44.13
CA ILE A 24 -6.99 22.73 44.62
C ILE A 24 -5.81 23.48 45.26
N LEU A 25 -5.06 22.83 46.15
CA LEU A 25 -3.88 23.44 46.78
C LEU A 25 -2.82 23.83 45.75
N ALA A 26 -2.53 22.96 44.77
CA ALA A 26 -1.61 23.28 43.68
C ALA A 26 -2.09 24.50 42.87
N THR A 27 -3.39 24.61 42.62
CA THR A 27 -3.95 25.75 41.87
C THR A 27 -3.88 27.05 42.69
N VAL A 28 -4.15 26.99 44.01
CA VAL A 28 -3.95 28.12 44.92
C VAL A 28 -2.52 28.62 44.83
N TYR A 29 -1.53 27.74 44.94
CA TYR A 29 -0.11 28.13 44.87
C TYR A 29 0.33 28.54 43.46
N SER A 30 -0.24 27.97 42.41
CA SER A 30 0.00 28.40 41.03
C SER A 30 -0.51 29.82 40.78
N ARG A 31 -1.67 30.19 41.37
CA ARG A 31 -2.19 31.57 41.35
C ARG A 31 -1.32 32.53 42.14
N LEU A 32 -0.69 32.04 43.20
CA LEU A 32 0.40 32.73 43.91
C LEU A 32 1.73 32.69 43.14
N GLY A 33 1.73 32.39 41.83
CA GLY A 33 2.91 32.46 40.97
C GLY A 33 3.99 31.40 41.23
N LYS A 34 3.66 30.32 41.96
CA LYS A 34 4.62 29.24 42.25
C LYS A 34 4.60 28.16 41.18
N SER A 35 5.75 27.51 40.99
CA SER A 35 5.81 26.23 40.28
C SER A 35 5.19 25.16 41.17
N VAL A 36 4.25 24.39 40.62
CA VAL A 36 3.53 23.36 41.37
C VAL A 36 3.56 22.01 40.68
N GLN A 37 3.57 20.95 41.48
CA GLN A 37 3.43 19.58 41.00
C GLN A 37 2.50 18.84 41.95
N THR A 38 1.49 18.16 41.42
CA THR A 38 0.57 17.36 42.23
C THR A 38 0.24 16.02 41.58
N PHE A 39 0.14 14.97 42.37
CA PHE A 39 -0.18 13.62 41.91
C PHE A 39 -0.74 12.78 43.08
N GLY A 40 -1.51 11.75 42.73
CA GLY A 40 -2.09 10.79 43.67
C GLY A 40 -1.30 9.48 43.73
N ASP A 41 -1.43 8.79 44.85
CA ASP A 41 -0.95 7.42 45.08
C ASP A 41 -2.13 6.58 45.59
N TYR A 42 -2.55 5.66 44.73
CA TYR A 42 -3.77 4.87 44.90
C TYR A 42 -3.43 3.45 45.35
N SER A 43 -4.18 2.94 46.32
CA SER A 43 -4.19 1.51 46.64
C SER A 43 -5.07 0.74 45.63
N GLY A 44 -5.08 -0.59 45.69
CA GLY A 44 -5.73 -1.48 44.71
C GLY A 44 -7.27 -1.37 44.61
N GLU A 45 -7.94 -0.67 45.53
CA GLU A 45 -9.40 -0.53 45.56
C GLU A 45 -9.86 0.91 45.26
N ARG A 46 -10.94 1.06 44.47
CA ARG A 46 -11.45 2.37 44.00
C ARG A 46 -12.19 3.19 45.06
N SER A 47 -12.76 2.57 46.10
CA SER A 47 -13.57 3.24 47.13
C SER A 47 -13.19 2.76 48.53
N GLY A 48 -13.11 3.66 49.51
CA GLY A 48 -12.89 3.33 50.93
C GLY A 48 -11.45 3.01 51.34
N ALA A 49 -10.60 2.56 50.40
CA ALA A 49 -9.18 2.33 50.67
C ALA A 49 -8.41 3.63 50.92
N PRO A 50 -7.32 3.59 51.72
CA PRO A 50 -6.44 4.74 51.92
C PRO A 50 -5.88 5.27 50.59
N VAL A 51 -5.97 6.58 50.40
CA VAL A 51 -5.44 7.33 49.26
C VAL A 51 -4.49 8.37 49.81
N ARG A 52 -3.31 8.47 49.18
CA ARG A 52 -2.38 9.56 49.44
C ARG A 52 -2.34 10.48 48.23
N ALA A 53 -2.16 11.77 48.48
CA ALA A 53 -1.88 12.72 47.42
C ALA A 53 -0.78 13.67 47.87
N TYR A 54 -0.08 14.24 46.91
CA TYR A 54 1.10 15.05 47.16
C TYR A 54 0.99 16.36 46.38
N THR A 55 1.48 17.44 46.96
CA THR A 55 1.62 18.74 46.30
C THR A 55 2.98 19.31 46.63
N ARG A 56 3.79 19.61 45.61
CA ARG A 56 5.03 20.37 45.76
C ARG A 56 4.83 21.77 45.26
N VAL A 57 5.44 22.72 45.94
CA VAL A 57 5.40 24.13 45.62
C VAL A 57 6.82 24.67 45.67
N SER A 58 7.26 25.39 44.64
CA SER A 58 8.61 25.94 44.58
C SER A 58 8.62 27.28 43.84
N ASP A 59 9.59 28.14 44.18
CA ASP A 59 9.85 29.39 43.45
C ASP A 59 10.49 29.16 42.07
N GLY A 60 10.90 27.92 41.76
CA GLY A 60 11.46 27.55 40.47
C GLY A 60 11.05 26.15 40.01
N PRO A 61 11.55 25.69 38.86
CA PRO A 61 11.10 24.44 38.25
C PRO A 61 11.27 23.23 39.19
N ILE A 62 10.18 22.45 39.34
CA ILE A 62 10.19 21.22 40.13
C ILE A 62 10.70 20.08 39.25
N THR A 63 11.89 19.56 39.56
CA THR A 63 12.50 18.43 38.84
C THR A 63 12.32 17.09 39.55
N ASN A 64 12.02 17.10 40.86
CA ASN A 64 11.76 15.90 41.64
C ASN A 64 10.37 15.32 41.33
N ARG A 65 10.29 14.02 40.99
CA ARG A 65 9.04 13.30 40.71
C ARG A 65 8.76 12.15 41.70
N ASN A 66 9.55 12.03 42.78
CA ASN A 66 9.38 11.00 43.79
C ASN A 66 8.17 11.28 44.70
N LYS A 67 7.70 10.31 45.49
CA LYS A 67 6.68 10.54 46.52
C LYS A 67 7.20 11.53 47.59
N VAL A 68 6.29 12.21 48.29
CA VAL A 68 6.64 13.07 49.43
C VAL A 68 6.72 12.20 50.68
N TYR A 69 7.95 11.86 51.06
CA TYR A 69 8.22 11.06 52.26
C TYR A 69 8.28 11.94 53.50
N GLU A 70 8.84 13.15 53.37
CA GLU A 70 9.06 14.11 54.45
C GLU A 70 8.29 15.41 54.17
N PRO A 71 6.96 15.45 54.37
CA PRO A 71 6.18 16.64 54.10
C PRO A 71 6.45 17.75 55.13
N ASP A 72 6.39 19.00 54.68
CA ASP A 72 6.30 20.18 55.54
C ASP A 72 4.90 20.32 56.16
N HIS A 73 3.86 19.94 55.41
CA HIS A 73 2.45 20.05 55.85
C HIS A 73 1.65 18.79 55.53
N LEU A 74 0.73 18.43 56.43
CA LEU A 74 -0.09 17.23 56.34
C LEU A 74 -1.58 17.55 56.50
N LEU A 75 -2.40 17.10 55.54
CA LEU A 75 -3.86 17.13 55.65
C LEU A 75 -4.40 15.71 55.80
N VAL A 76 -5.24 15.50 56.80
CA VAL A 76 -5.90 14.22 57.08
C VAL A 76 -7.41 14.40 56.92
N LEU A 77 -7.97 13.81 55.87
CA LEU A 77 -9.39 13.96 55.50
C LEU A 77 -10.34 13.10 56.34
N ASP A 78 -9.80 12.17 57.13
CA ASP A 78 -10.55 11.25 57.99
C ASP A 78 -9.67 10.93 59.20
N ASP A 79 -10.12 11.29 60.40
CA ASP A 79 -9.35 11.13 61.63
C ASP A 79 -9.01 9.67 61.97
N ASN A 80 -9.74 8.69 61.44
CA ASN A 80 -9.40 7.28 61.61
C ASN A 80 -8.13 6.85 60.83
N LEU A 81 -7.63 7.72 59.94
CA LEU A 81 -6.34 7.52 59.27
C LEU A 81 -5.19 8.09 60.11
N LEU A 82 -5.45 8.80 61.20
CA LEU A 82 -4.42 9.36 62.05
C LEU A 82 -3.71 8.24 62.85
N GLY A 83 -2.39 8.15 62.69
CA GLY A 83 -1.55 7.16 63.33
C GLY A 83 -0.08 7.38 62.97
N GLU A 84 0.84 6.64 63.59
CA GLU A 84 2.29 6.82 63.45
C GLU A 84 2.77 6.86 61.99
N THR A 85 2.21 6.00 61.12
CA THR A 85 2.57 5.92 59.70
C THR A 85 2.08 7.12 58.88
N THR A 86 1.01 7.78 59.30
CA THR A 86 0.42 8.93 58.62
C THR A 86 1.21 10.20 58.89
N VAL A 87 1.66 10.38 60.13
CA VAL A 87 2.48 11.52 60.56
C VAL A 87 3.98 11.32 60.32
N ALA A 88 4.42 10.10 59.97
CA ALA A 88 5.83 9.78 59.72
C ALA A 88 6.47 10.74 58.69
N GLY A 89 7.58 11.36 59.08
CA GLY A 89 8.34 12.30 58.25
C GLY A 89 7.75 13.72 58.19
N LEU A 90 6.62 14.01 58.86
CA LEU A 90 6.11 15.39 58.94
C LEU A 90 7.11 16.27 59.69
N ALA A 91 7.57 17.34 59.04
CA ALA A 91 8.53 18.28 59.61
C ALA A 91 8.05 18.85 60.96
N GLU A 92 8.95 18.94 61.94
CA GLU A 92 8.66 19.56 63.23
C GLU A 92 8.24 21.02 63.01
N GLY A 93 7.13 21.44 63.65
CA GLY A 93 6.52 22.75 63.42
C GLY A 93 5.68 22.87 62.13
N GLY A 94 5.57 21.79 61.34
CA GLY A 94 4.67 21.71 60.19
C GLY A 94 3.19 21.76 60.57
N ALA A 95 2.34 22.19 59.64
CA ALA A 95 0.88 22.20 59.82
C ALA A 95 0.29 20.78 59.71
N LEU A 96 -0.51 20.39 60.69
CA LEU A 96 -1.29 19.15 60.70
C LEU A 96 -2.79 19.51 60.74
N VAL A 97 -3.45 19.47 59.58
CA VAL A 97 -4.89 19.80 59.45
C VAL A 97 -5.71 18.52 59.42
N VAL A 98 -6.58 18.31 60.40
CA VAL A 98 -7.37 17.08 60.57
C VAL A 98 -8.85 17.37 60.46
N ASN A 99 -9.54 16.65 59.57
CA ASN A 99 -11.00 16.62 59.51
C ASN A 99 -11.56 15.77 60.66
N THR A 100 -12.08 16.39 61.71
CA THR A 100 -12.65 15.68 62.86
C THR A 100 -13.70 16.54 63.57
N ALA A 101 -14.66 15.86 64.22
CA ALA A 101 -15.59 16.48 65.17
C ALA A 101 -15.06 16.47 66.62
N LYS A 102 -13.93 15.80 66.87
CA LYS A 102 -13.31 15.68 68.20
C LYS A 102 -12.57 16.96 68.57
N CYS A 103 -12.48 17.26 69.87
CA CYS A 103 -11.57 18.30 70.35
C CYS A 103 -10.11 17.81 70.29
N GLU A 104 -9.17 18.74 70.39
CA GLU A 104 -7.74 18.44 70.30
C GLU A 104 -7.28 17.40 71.35
N ASP A 105 -7.86 17.43 72.55
CA ASP A 105 -7.56 16.50 73.65
C ASP A 105 -8.01 15.05 73.40
N ASP A 106 -8.96 14.85 72.47
CA ASP A 106 -9.57 13.55 72.16
C ASP A 106 -8.91 12.86 70.94
N LEU A 107 -7.89 13.46 70.34
CA LEU A 107 -7.12 12.86 69.25
C LEU A 107 -6.03 11.93 69.82
N ALA A 108 -5.94 10.72 69.27
CA ALA A 108 -4.97 9.72 69.73
C ALA A 108 -3.54 10.05 69.26
N GLY A 109 -2.58 10.02 70.19
CA GLY A 109 -1.15 10.16 69.93
C GLY A 109 -0.53 11.45 70.50
N ASP A 110 0.80 11.49 70.59
CA ASP A 110 1.53 12.73 70.92
C ASP A 110 1.67 13.59 69.66
N LEU A 111 0.80 14.60 69.54
CA LEU A 111 0.78 15.56 68.43
C LEU A 111 1.40 16.91 68.83
N GLY A 112 2.20 16.95 69.90
CA GLY A 112 2.83 18.16 70.42
C GLY A 112 3.80 18.82 69.43
N ALA A 113 4.42 18.04 68.55
CA ALA A 113 5.47 18.47 67.63
C ALA A 113 5.02 19.32 66.42
N TRP A 114 3.70 19.47 66.19
CA TRP A 114 3.15 20.10 64.97
C TRP A 114 2.11 21.17 65.30
N GLN A 115 1.89 22.09 64.36
CA GLN A 115 0.78 23.04 64.43
C GLN A 115 -0.51 22.31 64.09
N LEU A 116 -1.19 21.79 65.12
CA LEU A 116 -2.44 21.07 64.99
C LEU A 116 -3.59 22.05 64.69
N ALA A 117 -4.36 21.72 63.66
CA ALA A 117 -5.60 22.39 63.33
C ALA A 117 -6.71 21.37 63.08
N THR A 118 -7.87 21.57 63.69
CA THR A 118 -9.03 20.65 63.57
C THR A 118 -10.24 21.38 63.00
N VAL A 119 -10.99 20.69 62.15
CA VAL A 119 -12.25 21.20 61.58
C VAL A 119 -13.20 20.06 61.28
N ASP A 120 -14.50 20.21 61.58
CA ASP A 120 -15.52 19.24 61.16
C ASP A 120 -15.97 19.54 59.73
N ALA A 121 -15.04 19.37 58.77
CA ALA A 121 -15.31 19.58 57.36
C ALA A 121 -16.39 18.61 56.83
N THR A 122 -16.58 17.47 57.48
CA THR A 122 -17.65 16.51 57.16
C THR A 122 -19.03 17.10 57.45
N ALA A 123 -19.25 17.66 58.64
CA ALA A 123 -20.52 18.29 58.98
C ALA A 123 -20.79 19.54 58.15
N ILE A 124 -19.76 20.37 57.92
CA ILE A 124 -19.86 21.55 57.06
C ILE A 124 -20.24 21.14 55.62
N ALA A 125 -19.50 20.22 55.00
CA ALA A 125 -19.80 19.73 53.65
C ALA A 125 -21.23 19.17 53.54
N ARG A 126 -21.70 18.45 54.57
CA ARG A 126 -23.06 17.90 54.62
C ARG A 126 -24.14 18.99 54.67
N ARG A 127 -23.94 20.07 55.44
CA ARG A 127 -24.88 21.21 55.50
C ARG A 127 -25.00 21.91 54.15
N HIS A 128 -23.89 22.01 53.41
CA HIS A 128 -23.82 22.63 52.09
C HIS A 128 -24.15 21.67 50.93
N GLY A 129 -24.52 20.43 51.22
CA GLY A 129 -24.93 19.46 50.19
C GLY A 129 -23.80 18.97 49.28
N ILE A 130 -22.55 18.98 49.75
CA ILE A 130 -21.38 18.57 48.97
C ILE A 130 -21.18 17.04 49.07
N GLY A 131 -21.46 16.35 47.95
CA GLY A 131 -21.42 14.89 47.85
C GLY A 131 -22.82 14.26 47.80
N THR A 132 -22.92 12.99 48.16
CA THR A 132 -24.19 12.24 48.21
C THR A 132 -24.60 11.93 49.66
N ARG A 133 -25.82 11.41 49.87
CA ARG A 133 -26.27 10.96 51.20
C ARG A 133 -25.37 9.87 51.81
N SER A 134 -24.71 9.06 50.98
CA SER A 134 -23.85 7.95 51.41
C SER A 134 -22.36 8.30 51.40
N VAL A 135 -21.92 9.31 50.64
CA VAL A 135 -20.51 9.72 50.53
C VAL A 135 -20.41 11.25 50.58
N VAL A 136 -19.96 11.78 51.72
CA VAL A 136 -19.66 13.21 51.87
C VAL A 136 -18.27 13.48 51.30
N ILE A 137 -18.15 14.49 50.43
CA ILE A 137 -16.87 14.87 49.82
C ILE A 137 -16.34 16.10 50.56
N VAL A 138 -15.21 15.94 51.26
CA VAL A 138 -14.67 16.96 52.18
C VAL A 138 -13.54 17.81 51.57
N ASN A 139 -13.07 17.44 50.38
CA ASN A 139 -11.92 18.01 49.69
C ASN A 139 -11.95 19.54 49.53
N THR A 140 -13.07 20.10 49.09
CA THR A 140 -13.25 21.52 48.86
C THR A 140 -13.36 22.22 50.21
N THR A 141 -14.28 21.76 51.06
CA THR A 141 -14.45 22.29 52.42
C THR A 141 -13.15 22.42 53.23
N ILE A 142 -12.36 21.34 53.34
CA ILE A 142 -11.11 21.37 54.15
C ILE A 142 -10.00 22.27 53.55
N ALA A 143 -10.05 22.57 52.25
CA ALA A 143 -9.08 23.47 51.64
C ALA A 143 -9.17 24.88 52.25
N GLY A 144 -10.36 25.30 52.70
CA GLY A 144 -10.55 26.54 53.43
C GLY A 144 -9.80 26.56 54.77
N ALA A 145 -9.96 25.51 55.57
CA ALA A 145 -9.22 25.36 56.83
C ALA A 145 -7.70 25.39 56.60
N PHE A 146 -7.20 24.71 55.57
CA PHE A 146 -5.79 24.73 55.22
C PHE A 146 -5.28 26.13 54.84
N CYS A 147 -6.06 26.88 54.04
CA CYS A 147 -5.70 28.25 53.67
C CYS A 147 -5.61 29.16 54.91
N ARG A 148 -6.53 29.01 55.86
CA ARG A 148 -6.50 29.78 57.12
C ARG A 148 -5.25 29.48 57.94
N VAL A 149 -4.89 28.21 58.06
CA VAL A 149 -3.72 27.75 58.84
C VAL A 149 -2.41 28.29 58.25
N LEU A 150 -2.30 28.34 56.92
CA LEU A 150 -1.11 28.88 56.24
C LEU A 150 -1.14 30.39 55.95
N GLY A 151 -2.18 31.09 56.39
CA GLY A 151 -2.32 32.54 56.17
C GLY A 151 -2.54 32.92 54.70
N ILE A 152 -3.09 32.03 53.89
CA ILE A 152 -3.49 32.32 52.50
C ILE A 152 -4.81 33.08 52.53
N ASP A 153 -4.88 34.17 51.75
CA ASP A 153 -6.09 34.99 51.63
C ASP A 153 -7.23 34.17 51.02
N LEU A 154 -8.43 34.29 51.62
CA LEU A 154 -9.63 33.63 51.17
C LEU A 154 -10.01 34.01 49.72
N ALA A 155 -9.64 35.22 49.25
CA ALA A 155 -9.86 35.65 47.88
C ALA A 155 -9.13 34.77 46.85
N VAL A 156 -7.91 34.30 47.17
CA VAL A 156 -7.15 33.39 46.28
C VAL A 156 -7.88 32.05 46.15
N LEU A 157 -8.52 31.60 47.23
CA LEU A 157 -9.31 30.37 47.21
C LEU A 157 -10.61 30.55 46.41
N GLU A 158 -11.26 31.71 46.49
CA GLU A 158 -12.45 32.05 45.71
C GLU A 158 -12.17 32.00 44.20
N GLU A 159 -11.13 32.71 43.75
CA GLU A 159 -10.71 32.68 42.34
C GLU A 159 -10.26 31.27 41.90
N THR A 160 -9.63 30.52 42.80
CA THR A 160 -9.28 29.11 42.52
C THR A 160 -10.54 28.30 42.24
N TYR A 161 -11.61 28.52 43.01
CA TYR A 161 -12.86 27.78 42.87
C TYR A 161 -13.59 28.17 41.60
N GLU A 162 -13.58 29.44 41.23
CA GLU A 162 -14.10 29.90 39.94
C GLU A 162 -13.36 29.24 38.77
N GLY A 163 -12.04 29.23 38.78
CA GLY A 163 -11.23 28.65 37.71
C GLY A 163 -11.37 27.13 37.58
N LEU A 164 -11.64 26.42 38.68
CA LEU A 164 -11.81 24.96 38.70
C LEU A 164 -13.28 24.50 38.59
N GLY A 165 -14.23 25.42 38.51
CA GLY A 165 -15.67 25.09 38.46
C GLY A 165 -16.25 24.61 39.80
N PHE A 166 -15.66 25.02 40.92
CA PHE A 166 -16.10 24.71 42.29
C PHE A 166 -16.76 25.89 43.01
N SER A 167 -17.16 26.95 42.32
CA SER A 167 -17.78 28.15 42.93
C SER A 167 -18.95 27.82 43.86
N SER A 168 -19.78 26.81 43.53
CA SER A 168 -20.89 26.37 44.38
C SER A 168 -20.46 25.85 45.76
N ASN A 169 -19.20 25.43 45.91
CA ASN A 169 -18.65 24.84 47.12
C ASN A 169 -17.90 25.87 47.99
N PHE A 170 -17.73 27.11 47.49
CA PHE A 170 -16.94 28.14 48.18
C PHE A 170 -17.52 28.52 49.53
N ALA A 171 -18.86 28.55 49.68
CA ALA A 171 -19.51 28.84 50.94
C ALA A 171 -19.11 27.86 52.06
N ALA A 172 -18.97 26.57 51.73
CA ALA A 172 -18.52 25.55 52.67
C ALA A 172 -17.03 25.72 53.03
N ALA A 173 -16.19 26.03 52.05
CA ALA A 173 -14.77 26.31 52.28
C ALA A 173 -14.56 27.56 53.13
N LYS A 174 -15.35 28.63 52.92
CA LYS A 174 -15.36 29.83 53.75
C LYS A 174 -15.77 29.51 55.20
N GLU A 175 -16.83 28.74 55.40
CA GLU A 175 -17.24 28.32 56.74
C GLU A 175 -16.13 27.50 57.43
N ALA A 176 -15.43 26.62 56.72
CA ALA A 176 -14.28 25.89 57.26
C ALA A 176 -13.06 26.77 57.52
N TYR A 177 -12.83 27.81 56.71
CA TYR A 177 -11.79 28.83 56.92
C TYR A 177 -12.02 29.62 58.22
N GLU A 178 -13.30 29.90 58.53
CA GLU A 178 -13.70 30.63 59.74
C GLU A 178 -13.79 29.73 60.98
N ALA A 179 -14.19 28.46 60.81
CA ALA A 179 -14.45 27.51 61.90
C ALA A 179 -13.25 26.64 62.31
N VAL A 180 -12.14 26.67 61.57
CA VAL A 180 -10.96 25.85 61.92
C VAL A 180 -10.39 26.30 63.26
N CYS A 181 -10.27 25.34 64.19
CA CYS A 181 -9.61 25.53 65.46
C CYS A 181 -8.11 25.29 65.27
N VAL A 182 -7.27 26.24 65.67
CA VAL A 182 -5.81 26.14 65.63
C VAL A 182 -5.31 26.19 67.06
N ARG A 183 -4.47 25.23 67.45
CA ARG A 183 -3.91 25.16 68.81
C ARG A 183 -3.18 26.46 69.16
N GLU A 184 -3.63 27.15 70.22
CA GLU A 184 -3.12 28.44 70.66
C GLU A 184 -1.73 28.29 71.31
N ASP A 185 -0.65 28.36 70.51
CA ASP A 185 0.71 28.69 70.98
C ASP A 185 1.74 28.93 69.84
N TRP A 186 1.32 29.39 68.65
CA TRP A 186 2.25 29.56 67.52
C TRP A 186 2.07 30.87 66.73
N GLU A 187 3.15 31.67 66.65
CA GLU A 187 3.26 32.80 65.73
C GLU A 187 3.46 32.30 64.29
N SER A 188 2.60 32.73 63.37
CA SER A 188 2.70 32.36 61.96
C SER A 188 4.06 32.77 61.38
N ARG A 189 4.84 31.80 60.91
CA ARG A 189 5.93 32.09 59.96
C ARG A 189 5.29 32.49 58.64
N GLY A 190 5.02 33.79 58.49
CA GLY A 190 4.50 34.37 57.25
C GLY A 190 5.41 34.06 56.08
N ALA A 191 4.99 33.14 55.20
CA ALA A 191 5.62 32.94 53.91
C ALA A 191 5.16 34.04 52.94
N THR A 192 5.60 35.28 53.19
CA THR A 192 5.48 36.38 52.23
C THR A 192 6.86 36.65 51.62
N ALA A 193 7.28 35.77 50.71
CA ALA A 193 8.33 36.12 49.76
C ALA A 193 7.66 36.81 48.55
N ASP A 194 8.01 38.06 48.31
CA ASP A 194 7.58 38.92 47.20
C ASP A 194 7.44 38.16 45.86
N ILE A 195 6.30 38.33 45.19
CA ILE A 195 5.93 37.55 43.99
C ILE A 195 5.79 38.47 42.78
N SER A 196 6.74 38.36 41.86
CA SER A 196 6.66 38.91 40.50
C SER A 196 6.25 37.80 39.53
N VAL A 197 5.20 38.05 38.75
CA VAL A 197 4.63 37.12 37.77
C VAL A 197 5.57 36.99 36.56
N ALA A 198 6.06 35.77 36.28
CA ALA A 198 6.69 35.45 35.00
C ALA A 198 5.64 34.91 34.02
N ALA A 199 5.69 35.38 32.77
CA ALA A 199 4.77 34.95 31.71
C ALA A 199 4.99 33.46 31.35
N LEU A 200 3.90 32.72 31.17
CA LEU A 200 3.92 31.35 30.67
C LEU A 200 4.40 31.34 29.21
N PRO A 201 5.19 30.33 28.79
CA PRO A 201 5.53 30.16 27.38
C PRO A 201 4.29 29.81 26.57
N GLU A 202 4.27 30.28 25.33
CA GLU A 202 3.21 30.02 24.35
C GLU A 202 3.25 28.55 23.93
N VAL A 203 2.11 27.85 24.02
CA VAL A 203 1.96 26.45 23.58
C VAL A 203 1.39 26.48 22.16
N GLY A 204 2.21 26.15 21.16
CA GLY A 204 1.79 26.03 19.76
C GLY A 204 0.97 24.77 19.48
N GLU A 205 0.41 24.66 18.26
CA GLU A 205 -0.34 23.48 17.84
C GLU A 205 0.56 22.25 17.64
N LEU A 206 0.04 21.05 17.96
CA LEU A 206 0.75 19.77 17.90
C LEU A 206 1.34 19.45 16.50
N VAL A 207 0.76 20.04 15.44
CA VAL A 207 1.15 19.84 14.04
C VAL A 207 2.09 20.91 13.48
N GLU A 208 2.43 21.93 14.27
CA GLU A 208 3.30 23.05 13.91
C GLU A 208 4.68 23.02 14.61
N HIS A 209 5.06 21.89 15.22
CA HIS A 209 6.38 21.71 15.84
C HIS A 209 7.51 21.82 14.80
N THR A 210 7.98 23.05 14.60
CA THR A 210 9.01 23.40 13.62
C THR A 210 10.33 23.77 14.28
N HIS A 211 10.36 24.04 15.61
CA HIS A 211 11.51 24.75 16.18
C HIS A 211 12.05 24.31 17.55
N SER A 212 11.44 23.39 18.31
CA SER A 212 12.10 22.84 19.52
C SER A 212 11.49 21.51 19.99
N PRO A 213 12.32 20.52 20.39
CA PRO A 213 11.85 19.33 21.07
C PRO A 213 11.19 19.71 22.39
N PRO A 214 10.15 18.99 22.86
CA PRO A 214 9.41 19.33 24.07
C PRO A 214 10.25 19.27 25.35
N THR A 215 11.48 18.75 25.30
CA THR A 215 12.41 18.73 26.42
C THR A 215 13.83 19.09 25.98
N GLY A 216 14.61 19.73 26.85
CA GLY A 216 16.05 19.96 26.63
C GLY A 216 16.95 18.75 26.96
N LEU A 217 16.36 17.57 27.19
CA LEU A 217 17.08 16.35 27.56
C LEU A 217 17.39 15.53 26.31
N LEU A 218 18.67 15.38 25.97
CA LEU A 218 19.14 14.60 24.81
C LEU A 218 18.98 13.09 25.05
N THR A 219 17.75 12.59 24.95
CA THR A 219 17.42 11.18 25.22
C THR A 219 17.90 10.21 24.13
N GLY A 220 18.45 10.73 23.03
CA GLY A 220 19.04 9.95 21.94
C GLY A 220 20.11 8.97 22.39
N SER A 221 20.94 9.35 23.37
CA SER A 221 22.00 8.50 23.90
C SER A 221 21.51 7.29 24.68
N TRP A 222 20.20 7.15 24.91
CA TRP A 222 19.59 5.99 25.58
C TRP A 222 19.17 4.92 24.58
N SER A 223 19.21 5.23 23.28
CA SER A 223 18.71 4.34 22.25
C SER A 223 19.72 3.30 21.82
N SER A 224 19.26 2.08 21.53
CA SER A 224 20.03 1.02 20.87
C SER A 224 19.64 0.82 19.40
N GLN A 225 18.63 1.55 18.93
CA GLN A 225 18.06 1.45 17.58
C GLN A 225 17.42 2.78 17.17
N ARG A 226 17.26 3.04 15.88
CA ARG A 226 16.59 4.25 15.37
C ARG A 226 15.59 3.91 14.27
N PRO A 227 14.47 4.64 14.17
CA PRO A 227 13.58 4.52 13.04
C PRO A 227 14.22 5.13 11.79
N ALA A 228 14.05 4.49 10.64
CA ALA A 228 14.45 5.02 9.35
C ALA A 228 13.32 4.86 8.33
N TYR A 229 13.17 5.84 7.45
CA TYR A 229 12.30 5.71 6.28
C TYR A 229 13.02 4.87 5.23
N MET A 230 12.33 3.85 4.74
CA MET A 230 12.82 3.00 3.69
C MET A 230 11.71 2.78 2.67
N GLU A 231 12.05 2.99 1.40
CA GLU A 231 11.18 2.51 0.33
C GLU A 231 11.28 0.99 0.23
N LYS A 232 10.16 0.32 0.42
CA LYS A 232 10.05 -1.14 0.26
C LYS A 232 9.35 -1.47 -1.04
N LEU A 233 9.57 -2.70 -1.52
CA LEU A 233 8.99 -3.18 -2.76
C LEU A 233 7.48 -3.39 -2.58
N ALA A 234 6.67 -2.63 -3.34
CA ALA A 234 5.23 -2.84 -3.37
C ALA A 234 4.91 -4.15 -4.09
N PRO A 235 3.92 -4.93 -3.63
CA PRO A 235 3.62 -6.22 -4.23
C PRO A 235 3.05 -6.08 -5.65
N CYS A 236 2.21 -5.08 -5.93
CA CYS A 236 1.73 -4.82 -7.29
C CYS A 236 2.88 -4.51 -8.29
N SER A 237 3.90 -3.75 -7.87
CA SER A 237 5.11 -3.51 -8.66
C SER A 237 5.97 -4.77 -8.80
N ALA A 238 6.07 -5.58 -7.75
CA ALA A 238 6.80 -6.85 -7.80
C ALA A 238 6.16 -7.88 -8.76
N TRP A 239 4.84 -7.83 -8.88
CA TRP A 239 4.07 -8.70 -9.75
C TRP A 239 3.97 -8.20 -11.19
N CYS A 240 4.32 -6.94 -11.47
CA CYS A 240 4.29 -6.39 -12.83
C CYS A 240 5.48 -6.92 -13.66
N PRO A 241 5.26 -7.73 -14.71
CA PRO A 241 6.36 -8.28 -15.50
C PRO A 241 7.11 -7.25 -16.33
N ALA A 242 6.44 -6.15 -16.70
CA ALA A 242 7.06 -5.02 -17.41
C ALA A 242 7.91 -4.13 -16.47
N GLY A 243 7.80 -4.33 -15.16
CA GLY A 243 8.53 -3.56 -14.15
C GLY A 243 7.99 -2.16 -13.92
N ASN A 244 6.68 -1.93 -14.14
CA ASN A 244 6.04 -0.65 -13.91
C ASN A 244 6.12 -0.24 -12.43
N ASP A 245 6.36 1.05 -12.19
CA ASP A 245 6.17 1.65 -10.86
C ASP A 245 4.68 1.86 -10.58
N VAL A 246 4.00 0.76 -10.24
CA VAL A 246 2.55 0.74 -10.03
C VAL A 246 2.11 1.72 -8.95
N VAL A 247 2.78 1.72 -7.78
CA VAL A 247 2.43 2.66 -6.71
C VAL A 247 2.69 4.09 -7.13
N GLY A 248 3.81 4.35 -7.81
CA GLY A 248 4.16 5.69 -8.30
C GLY A 248 3.09 6.27 -9.22
N PHE A 249 2.71 5.56 -10.28
CA PHE A 249 1.74 6.11 -11.24
C PHE A 249 0.33 6.22 -10.64
N VAL A 250 -0.09 5.25 -9.82
CA VAL A 250 -1.40 5.30 -9.17
C VAL A 250 -1.46 6.47 -8.19
N ARG A 251 -0.40 6.70 -7.39
CA ARG A 251 -0.35 7.86 -6.51
C ARG A 251 -0.35 9.16 -7.30
N ALA A 252 0.44 9.26 -8.37
CA ALA A 252 0.45 10.44 -9.22
C ALA A 252 -0.93 10.72 -9.83
N ALA A 253 -1.66 9.70 -10.29
CA ALA A 253 -3.03 9.87 -10.78
C ALA A 253 -3.96 10.45 -9.69
N ALA A 254 -3.78 10.03 -8.44
CA ALA A 254 -4.57 10.51 -7.31
C ALA A 254 -4.21 11.94 -6.84
N THR A 255 -2.93 12.35 -6.91
CA THR A 255 -2.44 13.59 -6.26
C THR A 255 -1.89 14.65 -7.20
N GLU A 256 -1.39 14.26 -8.37
CA GLU A 256 -0.71 15.13 -9.34
C GLU A 256 -1.43 15.18 -10.70
N GLY A 257 -2.37 14.27 -10.93
CA GLY A 257 -3.13 14.14 -12.17
C GLY A 257 -2.58 13.07 -13.12
N GLU A 258 -3.40 12.69 -14.09
CA GLU A 258 -3.12 11.60 -15.02
C GLU A 258 -1.91 11.88 -15.93
N GLU A 259 -1.58 13.13 -16.23
CA GLU A 259 -0.38 13.46 -17.02
C GLU A 259 0.90 13.04 -16.30
N ALA A 260 0.98 13.26 -14.99
CA ALA A 260 2.12 12.85 -14.17
C ALA A 260 2.20 11.32 -14.07
N ALA A 261 1.05 10.65 -13.95
CA ALA A 261 0.95 9.20 -13.99
C ALA A 261 1.45 8.61 -15.32
N ALA A 262 1.06 9.21 -16.45
CA ALA A 262 1.50 8.81 -17.78
C ALA A 262 3.02 8.97 -17.95
N HIS A 263 3.61 10.01 -17.36
CA HIS A 263 5.07 10.18 -17.35
C HIS A 263 5.77 9.05 -16.58
N ILE A 264 5.21 8.61 -15.45
CA ILE A 264 5.76 7.50 -14.66
C ILE A 264 5.64 6.17 -15.42
N LEU A 265 4.48 5.89 -16.02
CA LEU A 265 4.28 4.70 -16.87
C LEU A 265 5.25 4.66 -18.06
N GLY A 266 5.45 5.81 -18.72
CA GLY A 266 6.38 5.96 -19.83
C GLY A 266 7.85 5.70 -19.47
N ARG A 267 8.21 5.58 -18.17
CA ARG A 267 9.56 5.19 -17.77
C ARG A 267 9.86 3.72 -18.04
N THR A 268 8.84 2.88 -18.21
CA THR A 268 8.98 1.41 -18.23
C THR A 268 8.29 0.77 -19.42
N THR A 269 7.14 1.29 -19.88
CA THR A 269 6.40 0.73 -21.02
C THR A 269 5.92 1.82 -21.97
N PRO A 270 6.07 1.62 -23.30
CA PRO A 270 5.46 2.48 -24.31
C PRO A 270 4.05 2.03 -24.74
N LEU A 271 3.57 0.90 -24.20
CA LEU A 271 2.34 0.22 -24.62
C LEU A 271 1.29 0.20 -23.50
N SER A 272 1.18 1.26 -22.71
CA SER A 272 0.24 1.32 -21.56
C SER A 272 -1.23 1.27 -21.98
N ALA A 273 -1.63 1.92 -23.07
CA ALA A 273 -3.02 1.86 -23.54
C ALA A 273 -3.38 0.45 -24.02
N THR A 274 -2.42 -0.24 -24.65
CA THR A 274 -2.53 -1.66 -25.00
C THR A 274 -2.59 -2.54 -23.74
N CYS A 275 -1.65 -2.39 -22.81
CA CYS A 275 -1.61 -3.19 -21.57
C CYS A 275 -2.88 -3.01 -20.72
N GLY A 276 -3.40 -1.78 -20.62
CA GLY A 276 -4.67 -1.45 -19.98
C GLY A 276 -5.88 -2.19 -20.56
N ARG A 277 -5.76 -2.76 -21.76
CA ARG A 277 -6.82 -3.53 -22.43
C ARG A 277 -6.61 -5.05 -22.37
N VAL A 278 -5.39 -5.51 -22.60
CA VAL A 278 -5.12 -6.94 -22.89
C VAL A 278 -4.35 -7.66 -21.79
N CYS A 279 -3.84 -6.94 -20.80
CA CYS A 279 -3.05 -7.54 -19.72
C CYS A 279 -3.93 -8.40 -18.79
N PRO A 280 -3.46 -9.58 -18.33
CA PRO A 280 -4.11 -10.36 -17.27
C PRO A 280 -4.05 -9.69 -15.89
N ALA A 281 -3.39 -8.53 -15.77
CA ALA A 281 -3.27 -7.74 -14.55
C ALA A 281 -2.72 -8.50 -13.31
N PRO A 282 -1.54 -9.17 -13.40
CA PRO A 282 -0.94 -9.85 -12.25
C PRO A 282 -0.65 -8.89 -11.07
N CYS A 283 -0.49 -7.60 -11.34
CA CYS A 283 -0.37 -6.56 -10.33
C CYS A 283 -1.62 -6.41 -9.44
N MET A 284 -2.81 -6.76 -9.97
CA MET A 284 -4.08 -6.78 -9.23
C MET A 284 -4.21 -8.05 -8.40
N GLU A 285 -3.72 -9.20 -8.89
CA GLU A 285 -3.66 -10.46 -8.14
C GLU A 285 -2.75 -10.34 -6.91
N GLY A 286 -1.59 -9.69 -7.06
CA GLY A 286 -0.67 -9.41 -5.96
C GLY A 286 -1.03 -8.21 -5.08
N CYS A 287 -2.19 -7.58 -5.25
CA CYS A 287 -2.53 -6.36 -4.51
C CYS A 287 -2.92 -6.67 -3.05
N ASN A 288 -2.20 -6.12 -2.06
CA ASN A 288 -2.55 -6.29 -0.63
C ASN A 288 -3.97 -5.80 -0.26
N ARG A 289 -4.59 -4.92 -1.06
CA ARG A 289 -5.98 -4.46 -0.81
C ARG A 289 -7.02 -5.55 -1.09
N ALA A 290 -6.66 -6.61 -1.81
CA ALA A 290 -7.50 -7.79 -2.02
C ALA A 290 -8.01 -8.40 -0.70
N GLU A 291 -7.16 -8.40 0.33
CA GLU A 291 -7.49 -8.94 1.67
C GLU A 291 -8.37 -8.01 2.52
N TYR A 292 -8.69 -6.80 2.03
CA TYR A 292 -9.48 -5.81 2.76
C TYR A 292 -10.88 -5.60 2.17
N ASP A 293 -10.95 -5.09 0.94
CA ASP A 293 -12.20 -4.76 0.24
C ASP A 293 -12.04 -4.80 -1.29
N GLY A 294 -11.16 -5.65 -1.79
CA GLY A 294 -10.92 -5.88 -3.21
C GLY A 294 -9.76 -5.08 -3.79
N SER A 295 -9.02 -5.69 -4.71
CA SER A 295 -7.86 -5.08 -5.36
C SER A 295 -8.16 -3.71 -5.98
N VAL A 296 -7.15 -2.87 -6.08
CA VAL A 296 -7.23 -1.65 -6.89
C VAL A 296 -7.31 -2.06 -8.36
N ASN A 297 -8.22 -1.47 -9.14
CA ASN A 297 -8.29 -1.72 -10.59
C ASN A 297 -7.15 -1.01 -11.33
N ILE A 298 -5.94 -1.55 -11.16
CA ILE A 298 -4.68 -1.00 -11.70
C ILE A 298 -4.68 -1.02 -13.23
N ARG A 299 -5.23 -2.06 -13.85
CA ARG A 299 -5.34 -2.17 -15.31
C ARG A 299 -6.26 -1.09 -15.88
N GLY A 300 -7.42 -0.87 -15.26
CA GLY A 300 -8.34 0.21 -15.65
C GLY A 300 -7.72 1.60 -15.47
N LEU A 301 -6.95 1.81 -14.40
CA LEU A 301 -6.20 3.05 -14.18
C LEU A 301 -5.10 3.25 -15.23
N GLU A 302 -4.33 2.22 -15.56
CA GLU A 302 -3.31 2.28 -16.63
C GLU A 302 -3.95 2.65 -17.97
N ARG A 303 -5.12 2.06 -18.27
CA ARG A 303 -5.90 2.38 -19.48
C ARG A 303 -6.33 3.84 -19.53
N ILE A 304 -7.07 4.32 -18.53
CA ILE A 304 -7.64 5.68 -18.58
C ILE A 304 -6.54 6.75 -18.62
N VAL A 305 -5.44 6.53 -17.88
CA VAL A 305 -4.27 7.41 -17.91
C VAL A 305 -3.68 7.47 -19.32
N ALA A 306 -3.47 6.32 -19.97
CA ALA A 306 -2.86 6.26 -21.29
C ALA A 306 -3.80 6.75 -22.41
N ASP A 307 -5.11 6.52 -22.29
CA ASP A 307 -6.13 7.02 -23.23
C ASP A 307 -6.20 8.57 -23.20
N ASN A 308 -6.06 9.18 -22.02
CA ASN A 308 -6.08 10.64 -21.87
C ASN A 308 -4.72 11.29 -22.16
N PHE A 309 -3.62 10.61 -21.83
CA PHE A 309 -2.26 11.13 -21.97
C PHE A 309 -1.31 10.07 -22.55
N PRO A 310 -0.86 10.25 -23.82
CA PRO A 310 0.12 9.35 -24.42
C PRO A 310 1.42 9.26 -23.60
N VAL A 311 1.88 8.03 -23.36
CA VAL A 311 3.05 7.74 -22.51
C VAL A 311 4.38 7.92 -23.24
N ALA A 312 4.44 7.63 -24.55
CA ALA A 312 5.63 7.85 -25.38
C ALA A 312 5.76 9.33 -25.75
N ARG A 313 6.86 9.99 -25.35
CA ARG A 313 7.06 11.45 -25.53
C ARG A 313 8.33 11.80 -26.30
N ALA A 314 8.25 12.97 -26.94
CA ALA A 314 9.16 13.67 -27.85
C ALA A 314 10.56 13.10 -28.19
N ASN A 315 10.84 13.24 -29.48
CA ASN A 315 12.02 12.90 -30.27
C ASN A 315 13.37 13.24 -29.59
N ARG A 316 14.19 12.22 -29.33
CA ARG A 316 15.58 12.37 -28.94
C ARG A 316 16.45 11.95 -30.13
N ALA A 317 17.15 12.92 -30.72
CA ALA A 317 18.11 12.58 -31.77
C ALA A 317 19.13 11.56 -31.22
N PRO A 318 19.48 10.51 -31.98
CA PRO A 318 20.51 9.57 -31.56
C PRO A 318 21.81 10.30 -31.20
N ALA A 319 22.51 9.78 -30.19
CA ALA A 319 23.82 10.30 -29.83
C ALA A 319 24.80 10.20 -31.03
N ALA A 320 25.83 11.05 -31.04
CA ALA A 320 26.82 11.06 -32.12
C ALA A 320 27.53 9.69 -32.23
N ASP A 321 27.78 9.06 -31.09
CA ASP A 321 28.40 7.75 -30.89
C ASP A 321 27.37 6.62 -30.69
N ALA A 322 26.11 6.84 -31.05
CA ALA A 322 25.05 5.85 -30.91
C ALA A 322 25.38 4.54 -31.63
N ARG A 323 25.18 3.43 -30.90
CA ARG A 323 25.24 2.06 -31.41
C ARG A 323 24.02 1.75 -32.25
N SER A 324 24.20 0.95 -33.30
CA SER A 324 23.10 0.46 -34.13
C SER A 324 22.66 -0.93 -33.66
N VAL A 325 21.35 -1.11 -33.47
CA VAL A 325 20.76 -2.40 -33.11
C VAL A 325 19.66 -2.78 -34.11
N ALA A 326 19.78 -3.99 -34.68
CA ALA A 326 18.74 -4.60 -35.49
C ALA A 326 17.80 -5.43 -34.61
N ILE A 327 16.49 -5.25 -34.79
CA ILE A 327 15.45 -5.95 -34.02
C ILE A 327 14.58 -6.73 -35.00
N ILE A 328 14.55 -8.06 -34.86
CA ILE A 328 13.83 -8.95 -35.76
C ILE A 328 12.48 -9.30 -35.13
N GLY A 329 11.41 -8.68 -35.63
CA GLY A 329 10.06 -8.78 -35.12
C GLY A 329 9.58 -7.47 -34.47
N GLY A 330 8.47 -6.93 -34.97
CA GLY A 330 7.79 -5.73 -34.52
C GLY A 330 6.68 -5.97 -33.50
N GLY A 331 6.74 -7.08 -32.76
CA GLY A 331 5.82 -7.38 -31.66
C GLY A 331 6.13 -6.64 -30.36
N PRO A 332 5.43 -6.93 -29.24
CA PRO A 332 5.60 -6.22 -27.97
C PRO A 332 7.04 -6.18 -27.45
N ALA A 333 7.78 -7.28 -27.55
CA ALA A 333 9.17 -7.35 -27.11
C ALA A 333 10.10 -6.48 -27.98
N GLY A 334 9.92 -6.52 -29.30
CA GLY A 334 10.70 -5.70 -30.23
C GLY A 334 10.42 -4.21 -30.09
N LEU A 335 9.14 -3.84 -29.95
CA LEU A 335 8.70 -2.47 -29.70
C LEU A 335 9.24 -1.93 -28.36
N ALA A 336 9.17 -2.71 -27.29
CA ALA A 336 9.72 -2.34 -25.99
C ALA A 336 11.26 -2.18 -26.05
N ALA A 337 11.96 -3.08 -26.72
CA ALA A 337 13.41 -2.98 -26.89
C ALA A 337 13.80 -1.73 -27.70
N ALA A 338 13.10 -1.46 -28.79
CA ALA A 338 13.31 -0.27 -29.62
C ALA A 338 13.08 1.02 -28.83
N TYR A 339 12.04 1.06 -28.00
CA TYR A 339 11.73 2.17 -27.11
C TYR A 339 12.86 2.44 -26.10
N GLU A 340 13.37 1.39 -25.43
CA GLU A 340 14.46 1.51 -24.46
C GLU A 340 15.75 1.98 -25.11
N LEU A 341 16.10 1.43 -26.28
CA LEU A 341 17.27 1.84 -27.06
C LEU A 341 17.16 3.31 -27.48
N ALA A 342 16.01 3.73 -28.01
CA ALA A 342 15.80 5.11 -28.44
C ALA A 342 15.85 6.11 -27.27
N ARG A 343 15.27 5.76 -26.11
CA ARG A 343 15.37 6.57 -24.88
C ARG A 343 16.81 6.73 -24.38
N ALA A 344 17.62 5.68 -24.52
CA ALA A 344 19.05 5.70 -24.26
C ALA A 344 19.88 6.38 -25.36
N GLY A 345 19.24 6.94 -26.40
CA GLY A 345 19.90 7.66 -27.49
C GLY A 345 20.59 6.77 -28.53
N GLN A 346 20.24 5.48 -28.58
CA GLN A 346 20.78 4.49 -29.52
C GLN A 346 19.92 4.39 -30.78
N ARG A 347 20.48 3.85 -31.87
CA ARG A 347 19.76 3.65 -33.14
C ARG A 347 19.13 2.27 -33.17
N ALA A 348 17.82 2.20 -33.30
CA ALA A 348 17.08 0.95 -33.44
C ALA A 348 16.41 0.86 -34.81
N THR A 349 16.58 -0.28 -35.48
CA THR A 349 15.91 -0.62 -36.74
C THR A 349 15.14 -1.92 -36.55
N ILE A 350 13.83 -1.88 -36.69
CA ILE A 350 12.94 -3.03 -36.63
C ILE A 350 12.76 -3.62 -38.03
N PHE A 351 12.93 -4.93 -38.16
CA PHE A 351 12.62 -5.71 -39.35
C PHE A 351 11.38 -6.54 -39.05
N GLU A 352 10.31 -6.35 -39.83
CA GLU A 352 9.02 -6.98 -39.62
C GLU A 352 8.56 -7.70 -40.88
N HIS A 353 8.11 -8.94 -40.72
CA HIS A 353 7.59 -9.79 -41.78
C HIS A 353 6.28 -9.22 -42.34
N GLU A 354 5.39 -8.79 -41.44
CA GLU A 354 4.10 -8.21 -41.79
C GLU A 354 4.23 -6.81 -42.40
N ALA A 355 3.16 -6.35 -43.03
CA ALA A 355 3.09 -5.00 -43.61
C ALA A 355 3.14 -3.88 -42.54
N GLU A 356 2.79 -4.20 -41.29
CA GLU A 356 2.68 -3.24 -40.19
C GLU A 356 3.20 -3.83 -38.87
N LEU A 357 3.72 -2.97 -37.99
CA LEU A 357 4.21 -3.35 -36.67
C LEU A 357 3.07 -3.68 -35.70
N GLY A 358 3.36 -4.50 -34.69
CA GLY A 358 2.45 -4.86 -33.60
C GLY A 358 2.48 -6.34 -33.27
N GLY A 359 2.94 -7.19 -34.19
CA GLY A 359 2.94 -8.65 -34.02
C GLY A 359 1.56 -9.17 -33.62
N VAL A 360 1.49 -10.02 -32.58
CA VAL A 360 0.22 -10.58 -32.09
C VAL A 360 -0.80 -9.53 -31.64
N LEU A 361 -0.37 -8.32 -31.26
CA LEU A 361 -1.29 -7.22 -30.94
C LEU A 361 -2.13 -6.82 -32.18
N ARG A 362 -1.52 -6.92 -33.36
CA ARG A 362 -2.16 -6.62 -34.64
C ARG A 362 -2.83 -7.84 -35.26
N THR A 363 -2.12 -8.97 -35.28
CA THR A 363 -2.55 -10.15 -36.04
C THR A 363 -3.39 -11.13 -35.22
N GLY A 364 -3.20 -11.21 -33.90
CA GLY A 364 -3.89 -12.16 -33.04
C GLY A 364 -5.06 -11.53 -32.26
N ILE A 365 -4.80 -10.46 -31.53
CA ILE A 365 -5.79 -9.85 -30.62
C ILE A 365 -6.88 -9.16 -31.45
N PRO A 366 -8.17 -9.54 -31.25
CA PRO A 366 -9.29 -8.94 -31.95
C PRO A 366 -9.49 -7.45 -31.65
N THR A 367 -10.03 -6.70 -32.60
CA THR A 367 -10.24 -5.24 -32.48
C THR A 367 -11.25 -4.85 -31.39
N TYR A 368 -12.17 -5.74 -31.04
CA TYR A 368 -13.11 -5.50 -29.92
C TYR A 368 -12.43 -5.56 -28.54
N ARG A 369 -11.20 -6.09 -28.46
CA ARG A 369 -10.34 -6.05 -27.26
C ARG A 369 -9.26 -4.98 -27.37
N LEU A 370 -8.65 -4.84 -28.55
CA LEU A 370 -7.59 -3.87 -28.82
C LEU A 370 -7.88 -3.11 -30.13
N PRO A 371 -8.47 -1.90 -30.05
CA PRO A 371 -8.71 -1.07 -31.22
C PRO A 371 -7.42 -0.76 -31.98
N ARG A 372 -7.47 -0.79 -33.33
CA ARG A 372 -6.29 -0.55 -34.19
C ARG A 372 -5.72 0.84 -33.99
N GLU A 373 -6.59 1.83 -33.89
CA GLU A 373 -6.23 3.23 -33.65
C GLU A 373 -5.40 3.41 -32.38
N VAL A 374 -5.72 2.68 -31.30
CA VAL A 374 -4.98 2.73 -30.04
C VAL A 374 -3.57 2.14 -30.23
N LEU A 375 -3.47 0.98 -30.86
CA LEU A 375 -2.18 0.35 -31.15
C LEU A 375 -1.33 1.24 -32.07
N ASP A 376 -1.92 1.79 -33.12
CA ASP A 376 -1.24 2.64 -34.09
C ASP A 376 -0.70 3.92 -33.43
N GLN A 377 -1.45 4.52 -32.50
CA GLN A 377 -0.98 5.68 -31.74
C GLN A 377 0.27 5.35 -30.92
N GLU A 378 0.29 4.22 -30.21
CA GLU A 378 1.45 3.83 -29.39
C GLU A 378 2.66 3.45 -30.25
N VAL A 379 2.45 2.69 -31.33
CA VAL A 379 3.50 2.34 -32.31
C VAL A 379 4.09 3.60 -32.93
N ASN A 380 3.25 4.53 -33.38
CA ASN A 380 3.71 5.80 -33.94
C ASN A 380 4.45 6.66 -32.90
N GLY A 381 4.04 6.62 -31.64
CA GLY A 381 4.75 7.24 -30.53
C GLY A 381 6.18 6.70 -30.36
N ILE A 382 6.38 5.39 -30.54
CA ILE A 382 7.72 4.76 -30.53
C ILE A 382 8.52 5.18 -31.75
N LEU A 383 7.93 5.13 -32.95
CA LEU A 383 8.61 5.55 -34.19
C LEU A 383 9.01 7.04 -34.16
N ALA A 384 8.22 7.89 -33.51
CA ALA A 384 8.51 9.31 -33.32
C ALA A 384 9.76 9.60 -32.47
N LEU A 385 10.33 8.58 -31.80
CA LEU A 385 11.63 8.65 -31.13
C LEU A 385 12.83 8.49 -32.08
N GLY A 386 12.59 8.30 -33.38
CA GLY A 386 13.62 8.06 -34.38
C GLY A 386 13.93 6.57 -34.63
N VAL A 387 13.07 5.67 -34.13
CA VAL A 387 13.13 4.23 -34.46
C VAL A 387 12.78 4.04 -35.94
N GLN A 388 13.58 3.25 -36.65
CA GLN A 388 13.33 2.89 -38.04
C GLN A 388 12.56 1.56 -38.10
N ALA A 389 11.71 1.41 -39.11
CA ALA A 389 10.97 0.18 -39.36
C ALA A 389 11.05 -0.21 -40.83
N ARG A 390 11.34 -1.48 -41.08
CA ARG A 390 11.37 -2.14 -42.39
C ARG A 390 10.36 -3.28 -42.37
N CYS A 391 9.14 -2.97 -42.79
CA CYS A 391 8.01 -3.90 -42.84
C CYS A 391 7.94 -4.63 -44.19
N GLY A 392 7.29 -5.79 -44.23
CA GLY A 392 7.24 -6.67 -45.41
C GLY A 392 8.57 -7.40 -45.69
N GLU A 393 9.47 -7.46 -44.71
CA GLU A 393 10.79 -8.06 -44.85
C GLU A 393 10.94 -9.25 -43.89
N SER A 394 10.90 -10.47 -44.45
CA SER A 394 11.35 -11.66 -43.73
C SER A 394 12.86 -11.67 -43.57
N VAL A 395 13.33 -12.18 -42.43
CA VAL A 395 14.76 -12.38 -42.15
C VAL A 395 15.03 -13.87 -41.99
N ASP A 396 15.73 -14.44 -42.96
CA ASP A 396 16.24 -15.80 -42.93
C ASP A 396 17.62 -15.89 -42.24
N ALA A 397 18.20 -17.09 -42.25
CA ALA A 397 19.51 -17.34 -41.64
C ALA A 397 20.67 -16.56 -42.29
N GLU A 398 20.64 -16.36 -43.61
CA GLU A 398 21.69 -15.61 -44.30
C GLU A 398 21.60 -14.12 -43.95
N GLN A 399 20.38 -13.57 -43.98
CA GLN A 399 20.10 -12.18 -43.64
C GLN A 399 20.40 -11.90 -42.17
N LEU A 400 20.06 -12.80 -41.24
CA LEU A 400 20.39 -12.64 -39.83
C LEU A 400 21.90 -12.58 -39.60
N GLY A 401 22.66 -13.46 -40.28
CA GLY A 401 24.12 -13.44 -40.25
C GLY A 401 24.70 -12.13 -40.78
N ALA A 402 24.18 -11.62 -41.89
CA ALA A 402 24.61 -10.35 -42.46
C ALA A 402 24.32 -9.15 -41.54
N LEU A 403 23.14 -9.11 -40.91
CA LEU A 403 22.78 -8.07 -39.94
C LEU A 403 23.70 -8.08 -38.72
N ALA A 404 24.16 -9.25 -38.28
CA ALA A 404 25.10 -9.37 -37.16
C ALA A 404 26.52 -8.85 -37.48
N GLU A 405 26.87 -8.72 -38.76
CA GLU A 405 28.12 -8.06 -39.19
C GLU A 405 27.93 -6.54 -39.38
N GLU A 406 26.74 -6.09 -39.80
CA GLU A 406 26.43 -4.69 -40.09
C GLU A 406 26.11 -3.86 -38.82
N TYR A 407 25.38 -4.44 -37.88
CA TYR A 407 24.91 -3.76 -36.66
C TYR A 407 25.86 -4.00 -35.48
N ASP A 408 25.80 -3.15 -34.46
CA ASP A 408 26.55 -3.35 -33.21
C ASP A 408 25.84 -4.34 -32.25
N GLY A 409 24.54 -4.59 -32.48
CA GLY A 409 23.75 -5.58 -31.75
C GLY A 409 22.58 -6.12 -32.56
N VAL A 410 22.14 -7.34 -32.27
CA VAL A 410 20.97 -7.97 -32.89
C VAL A 410 20.05 -8.57 -31.83
N LEU A 411 18.76 -8.29 -31.94
CA LEU A 411 17.71 -8.83 -31.08
C LEU A 411 16.70 -9.66 -31.89
N LEU A 412 16.57 -10.95 -31.58
CA LEU A 412 15.54 -11.83 -32.12
C LEU A 412 14.28 -11.77 -31.25
N ALA A 413 13.21 -11.18 -31.77
CA ALA A 413 11.93 -10.97 -31.07
C ALA A 413 10.74 -11.51 -31.90
N THR A 414 10.94 -12.64 -32.59
CA THR A 414 9.98 -13.23 -33.54
C THR A 414 8.77 -13.91 -32.88
N GLY A 415 8.80 -14.14 -31.57
CA GLY A 415 7.72 -14.86 -30.86
C GLY A 415 7.63 -16.33 -31.26
N LEU A 416 6.44 -16.93 -31.12
CA LEU A 416 6.20 -18.35 -31.39
C LEU A 416 5.50 -18.51 -32.75
N GLN A 417 6.23 -18.92 -33.78
CA GLN A 417 5.70 -18.98 -35.14
C GLN A 417 5.25 -20.38 -35.59
N ARG A 418 5.76 -21.44 -34.96
CA ARG A 418 5.44 -22.82 -35.37
C ARG A 418 4.10 -23.27 -34.79
N LEU A 419 3.14 -23.59 -35.66
CA LEU A 419 1.80 -24.01 -35.28
C LEU A 419 1.76 -25.47 -34.83
N ARG A 420 0.89 -25.80 -33.87
CA ARG A 420 0.65 -27.18 -33.42
C ARG A 420 -0.59 -27.74 -34.11
N GLY A 421 -0.43 -28.88 -34.77
CA GLY A 421 -1.51 -29.65 -35.37
C GLY A 421 -1.96 -30.83 -34.53
N LEU A 422 -2.90 -31.60 -35.08
CA LEU A 422 -3.31 -32.91 -34.55
C LEU A 422 -3.01 -33.97 -35.61
N ASP A 423 -2.42 -35.07 -35.18
CA ASP A 423 -2.22 -36.27 -36.01
C ASP A 423 -3.30 -37.30 -35.67
N ILE A 424 -4.52 -37.02 -36.13
CA ILE A 424 -5.71 -37.87 -35.93
C ILE A 424 -6.46 -38.06 -37.26
N PRO A 425 -7.23 -39.15 -37.43
CA PRO A 425 -7.94 -39.42 -38.68
C PRO A 425 -8.81 -38.24 -39.14
N GLY A 426 -8.74 -37.89 -40.43
CA GLY A 426 -9.55 -36.85 -41.05
C GLY A 426 -9.06 -35.41 -40.84
N ALA A 427 -7.85 -35.20 -40.32
CA ALA A 427 -7.26 -33.87 -40.10
C ALA A 427 -7.07 -33.05 -41.40
N GLU A 428 -7.10 -33.71 -42.56
CA GLU A 428 -7.00 -33.12 -43.89
C GLU A 428 -8.34 -32.59 -44.46
N LEU A 429 -9.46 -32.82 -43.77
CA LEU A 429 -10.78 -32.41 -44.22
C LEU A 429 -10.92 -30.87 -44.27
N GLY A 430 -11.59 -30.37 -45.30
CA GLY A 430 -11.90 -28.95 -45.42
C GLY A 430 -12.87 -28.49 -44.32
N GLY A 431 -12.62 -27.31 -43.74
CA GLY A 431 -13.35 -26.79 -42.58
C GLY A 431 -12.56 -26.85 -41.28
N ILE A 432 -11.41 -27.53 -41.27
CA ILE A 432 -10.44 -27.51 -40.17
C ILE A 432 -9.38 -26.45 -40.47
N GLY A 433 -9.15 -25.52 -39.55
CA GLY A 433 -8.18 -24.44 -39.71
C GLY A 433 -7.43 -24.11 -38.42
N GLN A 434 -6.32 -23.39 -38.53
CA GLN A 434 -5.58 -22.91 -37.37
C GLN A 434 -6.27 -21.68 -36.79
N GLY A 435 -6.47 -21.65 -35.47
CA GLY A 435 -7.14 -20.55 -34.80
C GLY A 435 -6.40 -19.22 -34.99
N ILE A 436 -5.06 -19.24 -34.97
CA ILE A 436 -4.26 -18.02 -35.16
C ILE A 436 -4.35 -17.48 -36.59
N GLU A 437 -4.44 -18.36 -37.61
CA GLU A 437 -4.64 -17.95 -39.00
C GLU A 437 -6.04 -17.37 -39.21
N PHE A 438 -7.05 -17.97 -38.57
CA PHE A 438 -8.40 -17.42 -38.53
C PHE A 438 -8.41 -16.00 -37.92
N LEU A 439 -7.79 -15.81 -36.74
CA LEU A 439 -7.70 -14.49 -36.11
C LEU A 439 -6.94 -13.49 -36.97
N HIS A 440 -5.85 -13.92 -37.61
CA HIS A 440 -5.10 -13.09 -38.56
C HIS A 440 -6.01 -12.59 -39.69
N GLY A 441 -6.81 -13.47 -40.30
CA GLY A 441 -7.77 -13.09 -41.34
C GLY A 441 -8.98 -12.28 -40.85
N VAL A 442 -9.37 -12.41 -39.59
CA VAL A 442 -10.38 -11.53 -38.96
C VAL A 442 -9.83 -10.12 -38.75
N ASN A 443 -8.55 -10.03 -38.40
CA ASN A 443 -7.90 -8.78 -37.99
C ASN A 443 -7.37 -7.96 -39.16
N LEU A 444 -6.88 -8.63 -40.20
CA LEU A 444 -6.39 -8.01 -41.43
C LEU A 444 -7.42 -8.29 -42.52
N GLU A 445 -8.08 -7.25 -43.03
CA GLU A 445 -9.07 -7.39 -44.11
C GLU A 445 -8.50 -8.23 -45.25
N SER A 446 -9.10 -9.39 -45.48
CA SER A 446 -8.67 -10.25 -46.58
C SER A 446 -9.07 -9.60 -47.92
N ALA A 447 -8.25 -9.79 -48.96
CA ALA A 447 -8.62 -9.38 -50.32
C ALA A 447 -9.92 -10.05 -50.83
N ALA A 448 -10.42 -11.08 -50.12
CA ALA A 448 -11.66 -11.79 -50.40
C ALA A 448 -12.89 -11.22 -49.66
N GLY A 449 -12.74 -10.16 -48.87
CA GLY A 449 -13.81 -9.57 -48.05
C GLY A 449 -13.82 -10.07 -46.59
N PRO A 450 -14.84 -9.69 -45.80
CA PRO A 450 -14.97 -10.13 -44.41
C PRO A 450 -15.12 -11.66 -44.37
N LEU A 451 -14.46 -12.27 -43.39
CA LEU A 451 -14.49 -13.71 -43.23
C LEU A 451 -15.86 -14.13 -42.67
N GLU A 452 -16.63 -14.89 -43.45
CA GLU A 452 -17.96 -15.38 -43.05
C GLU A 452 -17.89 -16.85 -42.64
N LEU A 453 -18.40 -17.15 -41.44
CA LEU A 453 -18.63 -18.49 -40.94
C LEU A 453 -20.13 -18.78 -40.89
N SER A 454 -20.50 -20.06 -41.00
CA SER A 454 -21.89 -20.51 -40.91
C SER A 454 -22.00 -21.79 -40.10
N GLY A 455 -23.16 -22.05 -39.50
CA GLY A 455 -23.40 -23.27 -38.74
C GLY A 455 -22.64 -23.30 -37.41
N HIS A 456 -22.13 -24.49 -37.07
CA HIS A 456 -21.50 -24.77 -35.79
C HIS A 456 -19.97 -24.82 -35.90
N VAL A 457 -19.31 -23.97 -35.12
CA VAL A 457 -17.86 -23.89 -35.00
C VAL A 457 -17.40 -24.51 -33.69
N VAL A 458 -16.42 -25.42 -33.75
CA VAL A 458 -15.78 -25.98 -32.55
C VAL A 458 -14.35 -25.46 -32.43
N VAL A 459 -14.03 -24.79 -31.33
CA VAL A 459 -12.68 -24.32 -31.02
C VAL A 459 -12.00 -25.32 -30.08
N LEU A 460 -10.85 -25.84 -30.49
CA LEU A 460 -10.07 -26.80 -29.72
C LEU A 460 -8.96 -26.08 -28.95
N GLY A 461 -9.15 -25.89 -27.64
CA GLY A 461 -8.20 -25.18 -26.78
C GLY A 461 -8.85 -24.59 -25.54
N GLY A 462 -8.05 -23.92 -24.70
CA GLY A 462 -8.54 -23.26 -23.48
C GLY A 462 -7.75 -22.01 -23.09
N GLY A 463 -6.84 -21.53 -23.94
CA GLY A 463 -6.09 -20.29 -23.72
C GLY A 463 -6.74 -19.07 -24.37
N ASN A 464 -6.09 -17.91 -24.28
CA ASN A 464 -6.62 -16.65 -24.84
C ASN A 464 -6.94 -16.76 -26.33
N THR A 465 -6.08 -17.40 -27.13
CA THR A 465 -6.34 -17.68 -28.56
C THR A 465 -7.67 -18.41 -28.76
N ALA A 466 -8.02 -19.36 -27.88
CA ALA A 466 -9.28 -20.09 -28.00
C ALA A 466 -10.48 -19.20 -27.69
N MET A 467 -10.39 -18.32 -26.68
CA MET A 467 -11.45 -17.38 -26.34
C MET A 467 -11.64 -16.36 -27.47
N ASP A 468 -10.54 -15.79 -27.97
CA ASP A 468 -10.56 -14.85 -29.09
C ASP A 468 -11.15 -15.50 -30.35
N CYS A 469 -10.77 -16.74 -30.66
CA CYS A 469 -11.35 -17.49 -31.78
C CYS A 469 -12.86 -17.68 -31.59
N ALA A 470 -13.30 -18.11 -30.40
CA ALA A 470 -14.69 -18.41 -30.14
C ALA A 470 -15.59 -17.18 -30.26
N ARG A 471 -15.16 -16.07 -29.65
CA ARG A 471 -15.88 -14.79 -29.66
C ARG A 471 -15.86 -14.13 -31.05
N SER A 472 -14.74 -14.23 -31.77
CA SER A 472 -14.65 -13.74 -33.15
C SER A 472 -15.50 -14.57 -34.11
N ALA A 473 -15.60 -15.89 -33.91
CA ALA A 473 -16.43 -16.76 -34.74
C ALA A 473 -17.92 -16.38 -34.67
N LEU A 474 -18.44 -16.02 -33.49
CA LEU A 474 -19.80 -15.50 -33.34
C LEU A 474 -20.02 -14.23 -34.19
N ARG A 475 -19.06 -13.30 -34.15
CA ARG A 475 -19.10 -12.05 -34.92
C ARG A 475 -18.94 -12.25 -36.42
N CYS A 476 -18.30 -13.36 -36.82
CA CYS A 476 -18.19 -13.79 -38.22
C CYS A 476 -19.44 -14.54 -38.73
N GLY A 477 -20.52 -14.64 -37.94
CA GLY A 477 -21.79 -15.22 -38.36
C GLY A 477 -22.04 -16.67 -37.95
N ALA A 478 -21.17 -17.28 -37.12
CA ALA A 478 -21.43 -18.62 -36.61
C ALA A 478 -22.72 -18.67 -35.77
N GLU A 479 -23.59 -19.63 -36.07
CA GLU A 479 -24.88 -19.80 -35.37
C GLU A 479 -24.68 -20.39 -33.96
N ARG A 480 -23.64 -21.21 -33.81
CA ARG A 480 -23.25 -21.83 -32.56
C ARG A 480 -21.74 -21.94 -32.48
N VAL A 481 -21.20 -21.68 -31.30
CA VAL A 481 -19.77 -21.86 -31.03
C VAL A 481 -19.60 -22.72 -29.77
N THR A 482 -18.75 -23.74 -29.88
CA THR A 482 -18.39 -24.61 -28.76
C THR A 482 -16.87 -24.58 -28.56
N VAL A 483 -16.41 -24.31 -27.34
CA VAL A 483 -15.01 -24.51 -26.94
C VAL A 483 -14.89 -25.90 -26.33
N ALA A 484 -14.10 -26.79 -26.94
CA ALA A 484 -13.76 -28.07 -26.35
C ALA A 484 -12.35 -28.04 -25.75
N TYR A 485 -12.25 -28.38 -24.47
CA TYR A 485 -11.01 -28.33 -23.70
C TYR A 485 -10.76 -29.64 -22.96
N ARG A 486 -9.53 -30.14 -23.03
CA ARG A 486 -9.16 -31.44 -22.46
C ARG A 486 -9.04 -31.46 -20.93
N ARG A 487 -9.14 -30.32 -20.25
CA ARG A 487 -9.13 -30.22 -18.78
C ARG A 487 -10.39 -29.54 -18.27
N THR A 488 -10.47 -29.31 -16.97
CA THR A 488 -11.57 -28.59 -16.31
C THR A 488 -11.58 -27.10 -16.68
N ARG A 489 -12.72 -26.43 -16.46
CA ARG A 489 -12.88 -24.98 -16.66
C ARG A 489 -11.88 -24.19 -15.82
N ASP A 490 -11.72 -24.55 -14.54
CA ASP A 490 -10.79 -23.89 -13.61
C ASP A 490 -9.31 -24.03 -14.01
N ALA A 491 -9.00 -25.04 -14.84
CA ALA A 491 -7.65 -25.25 -15.36
C ALA A 491 -7.43 -24.60 -16.74
N MET A 492 -8.34 -23.75 -17.21
CA MET A 492 -8.16 -22.98 -18.44
C MET A 492 -7.08 -21.90 -18.22
N PRO A 493 -6.07 -21.82 -19.10
CA PRO A 493 -5.04 -20.77 -19.01
C PRO A 493 -5.48 -19.40 -19.57
N ALA A 494 -6.70 -19.28 -20.10
CA ALA A 494 -7.23 -17.99 -20.55
C ALA A 494 -7.48 -17.04 -19.37
N ILE A 495 -7.46 -15.74 -19.66
CA ILE A 495 -7.85 -14.70 -18.72
C ILE A 495 -9.28 -14.97 -18.25
N ALA A 496 -9.52 -14.94 -16.93
CA ALA A 496 -10.79 -15.35 -16.35
C ALA A 496 -11.96 -14.52 -16.88
N GLU A 497 -11.76 -13.20 -17.04
CA GLU A 497 -12.75 -12.29 -17.61
C GLU A 497 -13.10 -12.66 -19.06
N GLU A 498 -12.15 -13.12 -19.86
CA GLU A 498 -12.40 -13.55 -21.25
C GLU A 498 -13.28 -14.81 -21.32
N ILE A 499 -13.10 -15.73 -20.36
CA ILE A 499 -13.94 -16.93 -20.24
C ILE A 499 -15.37 -16.52 -19.86
N VAL A 500 -15.52 -15.59 -18.93
CA VAL A 500 -16.82 -15.06 -18.50
C VAL A 500 -17.52 -14.31 -19.64
N GLU A 501 -16.78 -13.48 -20.38
CA GLU A 501 -17.35 -12.76 -21.53
C GLU A 501 -17.77 -13.70 -22.65
N ALA A 502 -16.98 -14.74 -22.96
CA ALA A 502 -17.36 -15.75 -23.93
C ALA A 502 -18.64 -16.50 -23.51
N ASP A 503 -18.78 -16.84 -22.23
CA ASP A 503 -19.99 -17.46 -21.66
C ASP A 503 -21.22 -16.54 -21.81
N HIS A 504 -21.08 -15.25 -21.48
CA HIS A 504 -22.14 -14.25 -21.66
C HIS A 504 -22.52 -14.01 -23.12
N GLU A 505 -21.59 -14.19 -24.06
CA GLU A 505 -21.84 -14.11 -25.50
C GLU A 505 -22.48 -15.40 -26.08
N GLY A 506 -22.67 -16.44 -25.25
CA GLY A 506 -23.35 -17.68 -25.64
C GLY A 506 -22.43 -18.82 -26.11
N VAL A 507 -21.11 -18.70 -25.88
CA VAL A 507 -20.17 -19.78 -26.18
C VAL A 507 -20.41 -20.97 -25.24
N VAL A 508 -20.54 -22.17 -25.81
CA VAL A 508 -20.72 -23.41 -25.05
C VAL A 508 -19.37 -24.01 -24.68
N PHE A 509 -19.16 -24.36 -23.42
CA PHE A 509 -17.92 -25.00 -22.97
C PHE A 509 -18.10 -26.51 -22.78
N LEU A 510 -17.32 -27.31 -23.53
CA LEU A 510 -17.20 -28.76 -23.36
C LEU A 510 -15.83 -29.10 -22.76
N THR A 511 -15.76 -29.10 -21.44
CA THR A 511 -14.54 -29.43 -20.69
C THR A 511 -14.35 -30.93 -20.56
N GLN A 512 -13.11 -31.36 -20.28
CA GLN A 512 -12.73 -32.77 -20.18
C GLN A 512 -13.08 -33.55 -21.46
N ARG A 513 -12.84 -32.93 -22.61
CA ARG A 513 -13.03 -33.49 -23.95
C ARG A 513 -11.76 -33.35 -24.77
N GLN A 514 -11.35 -34.42 -25.42
CA GLN A 514 -10.19 -34.42 -26.32
C GLN A 514 -10.58 -34.96 -27.71
N PRO A 515 -10.18 -34.30 -28.81
CA PRO A 515 -10.44 -34.79 -30.17
C PRO A 515 -9.74 -36.13 -30.43
N VAL A 516 -10.46 -37.07 -31.06
CA VAL A 516 -9.91 -38.38 -31.46
C VAL A 516 -10.01 -38.68 -32.95
N ALA A 517 -11.00 -38.11 -33.66
CA ALA A 517 -11.11 -38.21 -35.11
C ALA A 517 -12.02 -37.12 -35.68
N PHE A 518 -11.77 -36.72 -36.91
CA PHE A 518 -12.66 -35.90 -37.73
C PHE A 518 -13.37 -36.78 -38.76
N HIS A 519 -14.67 -36.55 -38.95
CA HIS A 519 -15.49 -37.35 -39.87
C HIS A 519 -16.06 -36.48 -40.98
N PRO A 520 -16.07 -36.97 -42.24
CA PRO A 520 -16.54 -36.22 -43.39
C PRO A 520 -18.05 -35.98 -43.35
N SER A 521 -18.49 -34.92 -44.02
CA SER A 521 -19.90 -34.62 -44.22
C SER A 521 -20.56 -35.66 -45.12
N VAL A 522 -21.83 -35.94 -44.84
CA VAL A 522 -22.66 -36.82 -45.68
C VAL A 522 -22.92 -36.19 -47.05
N GLN A 523 -22.92 -34.84 -47.13
CA GLN A 523 -23.20 -34.10 -48.36
C GLN A 523 -21.94 -33.90 -49.22
N ASP A 524 -20.78 -33.72 -48.59
CA ASP A 524 -19.50 -33.55 -49.26
C ASP A 524 -18.39 -34.28 -48.48
N GLY A 525 -17.89 -35.37 -49.05
CA GLY A 525 -16.89 -36.22 -48.43
C GLY A 525 -15.52 -35.55 -48.20
N ALA A 526 -15.27 -34.38 -48.80
CA ALA A 526 -14.05 -33.60 -48.59
C ALA A 526 -14.18 -32.56 -47.46
N ARG A 527 -15.39 -32.34 -46.93
CA ARG A 527 -15.68 -31.34 -45.90
C ARG A 527 -15.95 -32.01 -44.56
N LEU A 528 -15.64 -31.32 -43.46
CA LEU A 528 -15.99 -31.75 -42.12
C LEU A 528 -17.52 -31.86 -41.96
N GLY A 529 -17.98 -32.94 -41.33
CA GLY A 529 -19.38 -33.08 -40.91
C GLY A 529 -19.54 -33.30 -39.40
N SER A 530 -18.56 -33.91 -38.75
CA SER A 530 -18.56 -34.03 -37.28
C SER A 530 -17.17 -34.27 -36.71
N LEU A 531 -17.00 -33.89 -35.44
CA LEU A 531 -15.82 -34.12 -34.64
C LEU A 531 -16.13 -35.16 -33.56
N GLU A 532 -15.29 -36.20 -33.46
CA GLU A 532 -15.37 -37.19 -32.40
C GLU A 532 -14.47 -36.78 -31.22
N LEU A 533 -15.08 -36.74 -30.03
CA LEU A 533 -14.45 -36.33 -28.78
C LEU A 533 -14.50 -37.49 -27.79
N ALA A 534 -13.37 -37.79 -27.16
CA ALA A 534 -13.31 -38.71 -26.03
C ALA A 534 -13.49 -37.96 -24.71
N GLU A 535 -14.16 -38.57 -23.75
CA GLU A 535 -14.15 -38.11 -22.37
C GLU A 535 -12.77 -38.31 -21.75
N VAL A 536 -12.38 -37.36 -20.91
CA VAL A 536 -11.08 -37.35 -20.26
C VAL A 536 -11.24 -37.34 -18.74
N GLU A 537 -10.55 -38.25 -18.07
CA GLU A 537 -10.43 -38.25 -16.61
C GLU A 537 -9.13 -37.54 -16.19
N MET A 538 -9.18 -36.78 -15.10
CA MET A 538 -8.01 -36.05 -14.61
C MET A 538 -7.14 -36.99 -13.78
N GLY A 539 -5.93 -37.28 -14.26
CA GLY A 539 -4.92 -38.02 -13.52
C GLY A 539 -4.18 -37.16 -12.48
N GLU A 540 -2.98 -37.59 -12.13
CA GLU A 540 -2.08 -36.85 -11.23
C GLU A 540 -1.59 -35.53 -11.87
N PRO A 541 -1.26 -34.52 -11.05
CA PRO A 541 -0.55 -33.33 -11.50
C PRO A 541 0.75 -33.65 -12.26
N ASP A 542 0.97 -32.96 -13.38
CA ASP A 542 2.23 -32.94 -14.11
C ASP A 542 3.27 -32.03 -13.41
N GLU A 543 4.48 -31.93 -13.97
CA GLU A 543 5.56 -31.08 -13.44
C GLU A 543 5.18 -29.59 -13.35
N SER A 544 4.18 -29.14 -14.12
CA SER A 544 3.62 -27.78 -14.03
C SER A 544 2.54 -27.64 -12.95
N GLY A 545 2.28 -28.70 -12.18
CA GLY A 545 1.23 -28.76 -11.16
C GLY A 545 -0.18 -28.99 -11.72
N ARG A 546 -0.33 -29.20 -13.05
CA ARG A 546 -1.64 -29.34 -13.70
C ARG A 546 -1.98 -30.81 -13.88
N ARG A 547 -3.22 -31.21 -13.55
CA ARG A 547 -3.64 -32.60 -13.72
C ARG A 547 -3.54 -33.05 -15.17
N SER A 548 -2.96 -34.24 -15.37
CA SER A 548 -2.75 -34.83 -16.68
C SER A 548 -4.06 -35.44 -17.22
N PRO A 549 -4.46 -35.12 -18.46
CA PRO A 549 -5.65 -35.70 -19.07
C PRO A 549 -5.42 -37.18 -19.43
N VAL A 550 -6.27 -38.09 -18.94
CA VAL A 550 -6.28 -39.52 -19.31
C VAL A 550 -7.51 -39.79 -20.19
N VAL A 551 -7.26 -40.13 -21.45
CA VAL A 551 -8.32 -40.39 -22.44
C VAL A 551 -9.02 -41.71 -22.12
N THR A 552 -10.36 -41.68 -22.08
CA THR A 552 -11.19 -42.88 -21.88
C THR A 552 -11.69 -43.46 -23.20
N ASP A 553 -12.32 -44.63 -23.15
CA ASP A 553 -12.97 -45.29 -24.30
C ASP A 553 -14.36 -44.72 -24.62
N ARG A 554 -14.89 -43.83 -23.77
CA ARG A 554 -16.18 -43.16 -23.98
C ARG A 554 -16.00 -42.02 -24.97
N THR A 555 -16.56 -42.18 -26.17
CA THR A 555 -16.54 -41.14 -27.21
C THR A 555 -17.94 -40.65 -27.58
N GLU A 556 -18.02 -39.40 -28.00
CA GLU A 556 -19.22 -38.76 -28.55
C GLU A 556 -18.90 -38.03 -29.85
N ARG A 557 -19.87 -37.96 -30.77
CA ARG A 557 -19.73 -37.21 -32.02
C ARG A 557 -20.53 -35.92 -31.96
N LEU A 558 -19.86 -34.82 -32.25
CA LEU A 558 -20.43 -33.49 -32.32
C LEU A 558 -20.50 -33.04 -33.79
N ALA A 559 -21.70 -32.88 -34.32
CA ALA A 559 -21.89 -32.32 -35.66
C ALA A 559 -21.41 -30.86 -35.70
N CYS A 560 -20.55 -30.56 -36.67
CA CYS A 560 -19.98 -29.23 -36.88
C CYS A 560 -19.39 -29.10 -38.28
N GLU A 561 -19.45 -27.87 -38.81
CA GLU A 561 -18.95 -27.51 -40.15
C GLU A 561 -17.52 -26.97 -40.09
N HIS A 562 -17.11 -26.44 -38.94
CA HIS A 562 -15.83 -25.81 -38.75
C HIS A 562 -15.14 -26.23 -37.46
N VAL A 563 -13.82 -26.43 -37.52
CA VAL A 563 -12.96 -26.62 -36.35
C VAL A 563 -11.80 -25.63 -36.40
N LEU A 564 -11.58 -24.91 -35.30
CA LEU A 564 -10.44 -24.01 -35.12
C LEU A 564 -9.46 -24.60 -34.10
N LEU A 565 -8.22 -24.85 -34.53
CA LEU A 565 -7.16 -25.41 -33.69
C LEU A 565 -6.46 -24.30 -32.91
N ALA A 566 -6.71 -24.21 -31.60
CA ALA A 566 -6.09 -23.25 -30.68
C ALA A 566 -5.20 -24.00 -29.66
N LEU A 567 -4.27 -24.80 -30.18
CA LEU A 567 -3.46 -25.77 -29.41
C LEU A 567 -2.11 -25.23 -28.93
N GLY A 568 -1.86 -23.94 -29.15
CA GLY A 568 -0.60 -23.26 -28.84
C GLY A 568 0.41 -23.33 -29.99
N GLN A 569 1.49 -22.58 -29.82
CA GLN A 569 2.57 -22.43 -30.81
C GLN A 569 3.91 -22.80 -30.17
N SER A 570 4.95 -22.91 -30.98
CA SER A 570 6.33 -23.11 -30.53
C SER A 570 7.32 -22.21 -31.26
N ALA A 571 8.50 -22.00 -30.66
CA ALA A 571 9.57 -21.24 -31.28
C ALA A 571 9.95 -21.86 -32.63
N ASP A 572 10.17 -20.98 -33.61
CA ASP A 572 10.80 -21.35 -34.87
C ASP A 572 12.18 -20.68 -34.93
N LEU A 573 13.21 -21.50 -34.86
CA LEU A 573 14.61 -21.07 -34.86
C LEU A 573 15.29 -21.30 -36.21
N SER A 574 14.52 -21.54 -37.28
CA SER A 574 15.06 -21.75 -38.64
C SER A 574 15.78 -20.53 -39.20
N CYS A 575 15.51 -19.33 -38.67
CA CYS A 575 16.24 -18.11 -38.98
C CYS A 575 17.63 -18.02 -38.34
N LEU A 576 18.04 -18.98 -37.49
CA LEU A 576 19.38 -19.00 -36.93
C LEU A 576 20.38 -19.61 -37.94
N PRO A 577 21.53 -18.95 -38.20
CA PRO A 577 22.65 -19.54 -38.92
C PRO A 577 23.09 -20.89 -38.34
N ALA A 578 23.66 -21.72 -39.21
CA ALA A 578 24.18 -23.02 -38.80
C ALA A 578 25.25 -22.87 -37.69
N GLY A 579 25.06 -23.59 -36.58
CA GLY A 579 25.94 -23.54 -35.41
C GLY A 579 25.55 -22.51 -34.36
N TRP A 580 24.56 -21.66 -34.63
CA TRP A 580 24.01 -20.74 -33.63
C TRP A 580 22.99 -21.44 -32.74
N GLN A 581 22.99 -21.14 -31.44
CA GLN A 581 22.12 -21.79 -30.45
C GLN A 581 21.53 -20.76 -29.49
N LEU A 582 20.23 -20.86 -29.23
CA LEU A 582 19.56 -20.07 -28.21
C LEU A 582 19.79 -20.70 -26.83
N GLU A 583 20.30 -19.90 -25.92
CA GLU A 583 20.53 -20.25 -24.51
C GLU A 583 19.32 -19.85 -23.64
N ASP A 584 19.21 -20.46 -22.46
CA ASP A 584 18.12 -20.23 -21.51
C ASP A 584 18.02 -18.77 -21.03
N ASP A 585 19.15 -18.04 -21.00
CA ASP A 585 19.20 -16.62 -20.59
C ASP A 585 18.87 -15.64 -21.74
N GLY A 586 18.47 -16.17 -22.89
CA GLY A 586 18.19 -15.43 -24.12
C GLY A 586 19.44 -14.99 -24.89
N ARG A 587 20.66 -15.40 -24.50
CA ARG A 587 21.85 -15.21 -25.34
C ARG A 587 21.77 -16.16 -26.54
N ILE A 588 22.22 -15.69 -27.71
CA ILE A 588 22.46 -16.59 -28.84
C ILE A 588 23.97 -16.85 -28.91
N ASP A 589 24.38 -18.09 -28.62
CA ASP A 589 25.74 -18.52 -28.83
C ASP A 589 25.99 -18.68 -30.33
N THR A 590 26.96 -17.93 -30.86
CA THR A 590 27.32 -17.89 -32.27
C THR A 590 28.51 -18.80 -32.60
N GLY A 591 29.05 -19.53 -31.61
CA GLY A 591 30.17 -20.44 -31.79
C GLY A 591 31.50 -19.74 -32.13
N ALA A 592 32.41 -20.49 -32.78
CA ALA A 592 33.80 -20.06 -33.00
C ALA A 592 33.98 -18.93 -34.04
N SER A 593 32.97 -18.67 -34.87
CA SER A 593 32.95 -17.55 -35.82
C SER A 593 31.98 -16.49 -35.32
N ALA A 594 32.26 -15.97 -34.12
CA ALA A 594 31.40 -14.98 -33.49
C ALA A 594 31.38 -13.67 -34.30
N PRO A 595 30.20 -13.14 -34.64
CA PRO A 595 30.08 -11.88 -35.35
C PRO A 595 30.54 -10.72 -34.44
N LYS A 596 30.71 -9.55 -35.05
CA LYS A 596 31.01 -8.32 -34.29
C LYS A 596 29.90 -7.99 -33.28
N ALA A 597 28.64 -8.24 -33.63
CA ALA A 597 27.47 -7.91 -32.80
C ALA A 597 27.26 -8.89 -31.64
N ALA A 598 26.80 -8.36 -30.50
CA ALA A 598 26.14 -9.20 -29.51
C ALA A 598 24.74 -9.60 -30.03
N VAL A 599 24.40 -10.89 -29.96
CA VAL A 599 23.12 -11.43 -30.44
C VAL A 599 22.32 -11.98 -29.26
N ARG A 600 21.07 -11.52 -29.12
CA ARG A 600 20.16 -11.94 -28.05
C ARG A 600 18.76 -12.21 -28.61
N ALA A 601 17.94 -12.90 -27.84
CA ALA A 601 16.52 -13.09 -28.10
C ALA A 601 15.67 -12.55 -26.94
N ALA A 602 14.41 -12.19 -27.22
CA ALA A 602 13.47 -11.68 -26.24
C ALA A 602 12.01 -12.02 -26.57
N GLY A 603 11.15 -11.92 -25.56
CA GLY A 603 9.73 -12.24 -25.66
C GLY A 603 9.47 -13.74 -25.67
N ASP A 604 8.34 -14.12 -26.27
CA ASP A 604 7.82 -15.49 -26.16
C ASP A 604 8.75 -16.55 -26.75
N VAL A 605 9.64 -16.19 -27.71
CA VAL A 605 10.65 -17.10 -28.25
C VAL A 605 11.64 -17.59 -27.17
N THR A 606 11.75 -16.85 -26.06
CA THR A 606 12.64 -17.18 -24.93
C THR A 606 11.89 -17.65 -23.68
N THR A 607 10.90 -16.88 -23.21
CA THR A 607 10.33 -17.09 -21.86
C THR A 607 9.11 -18.00 -21.84
N TRP A 608 8.40 -18.14 -22.96
CA TRP A 608 7.14 -18.89 -23.06
C TRP A 608 6.03 -18.41 -22.11
N GLU A 609 6.14 -17.19 -21.57
CA GLU A 609 5.20 -16.66 -20.58
C GLU A 609 3.88 -16.21 -21.22
N GLY A 610 3.89 -15.84 -22.51
CA GLY A 610 2.68 -15.72 -23.32
C GLY A 610 1.78 -14.53 -23.00
N THR A 611 2.30 -13.50 -22.32
CA THR A 611 1.56 -12.25 -22.09
C THR A 611 2.33 -11.04 -22.58
N VAL A 612 1.59 -10.02 -23.01
CA VAL A 612 2.15 -8.76 -23.54
C VAL A 612 3.10 -8.10 -22.54
N THR A 613 2.74 -8.06 -21.25
CA THR A 613 3.59 -7.46 -20.21
C THR A 613 4.89 -8.23 -19.98
N HIS A 614 4.89 -9.56 -20.12
CA HIS A 614 6.12 -10.35 -20.03
C HIS A 614 7.03 -10.10 -21.24
N ALA A 615 6.45 -10.02 -22.43
CA ALA A 615 7.19 -9.68 -23.64
C ALA A 615 7.84 -8.29 -23.54
N ILE A 616 7.12 -7.28 -23.01
CA ILE A 616 7.67 -5.93 -22.75
C ILE A 616 8.84 -5.99 -21.78
N GLY A 617 8.69 -6.66 -20.63
CA GLY A 617 9.76 -6.80 -19.64
C GLY A 617 10.99 -7.52 -20.19
N SER A 618 10.78 -8.59 -20.96
CA SER A 618 11.84 -9.33 -21.66
C SER A 618 12.58 -8.46 -22.68
N GLY A 619 11.85 -7.71 -23.52
CA GLY A 619 12.42 -6.78 -24.49
C GLY A 619 13.26 -5.68 -23.84
N ARG A 620 12.76 -5.10 -22.75
CA ARG A 620 13.47 -4.08 -21.96
C ARG A 620 14.77 -4.62 -21.37
N ARG A 621 14.73 -5.81 -20.76
CA ARG A 621 15.92 -6.47 -20.22
C ARG A 621 16.95 -6.75 -21.32
N ALA A 622 16.51 -7.32 -22.44
CA ALA A 622 17.39 -7.67 -23.55
C ALA A 622 18.05 -6.42 -24.17
N ALA A 623 17.32 -5.31 -24.32
CA ALA A 623 17.87 -4.03 -24.76
C ALA A 623 18.96 -3.52 -23.80
N GLY A 624 18.72 -3.57 -22.49
CA GLY A 624 19.72 -3.23 -21.47
C GLY A 624 20.99 -4.08 -21.60
N LEU A 625 20.84 -5.40 -21.76
CA LEU A 625 21.98 -6.31 -21.91
C LEU A 625 22.77 -6.09 -23.20
N LEU A 626 22.11 -5.76 -24.31
CA LEU A 626 22.78 -5.38 -25.56
C LEU A 626 23.56 -4.07 -25.39
N MET A 627 23.00 -3.08 -24.69
CA MET A 627 23.70 -1.83 -24.38
C MET A 627 24.93 -2.05 -23.50
N VAL A 628 24.82 -2.88 -22.45
CA VAL A 628 25.97 -3.26 -21.61
C VAL A 628 27.03 -3.99 -22.43
N ALA A 629 26.64 -4.93 -23.29
CA ALA A 629 27.57 -5.63 -24.19
C ALA A 629 28.29 -4.67 -25.16
N ALA A 630 27.65 -3.57 -25.54
CA ALA A 630 28.22 -2.50 -26.35
C ALA A 630 29.02 -1.44 -25.55
N GLY A 631 29.20 -1.65 -24.24
CA GLY A 631 29.97 -0.78 -23.35
C GLY A 631 29.23 0.48 -22.88
N ILE A 632 27.90 0.49 -22.96
CA ILE A 632 27.07 1.61 -22.50
C ILE A 632 26.65 1.34 -21.04
N ASP A 633 26.88 2.33 -20.17
CA ASP A 633 26.47 2.26 -18.77
C ASP A 633 24.97 2.51 -18.62
N VAL A 634 24.23 1.43 -18.38
CA VAL A 634 22.78 1.45 -18.16
C VAL A 634 22.41 0.45 -17.06
N GLU A 635 21.35 0.78 -16.32
CA GLU A 635 20.74 -0.17 -15.39
C GLU A 635 19.91 -1.19 -16.18
N VAL A 636 20.29 -2.46 -16.10
CA VAL A 636 19.53 -3.55 -16.71
C VAL A 636 18.33 -3.87 -15.84
N PHE A 637 17.13 -3.86 -16.43
CA PHE A 637 15.93 -4.28 -15.74
C PHE A 637 15.99 -5.76 -15.36
N GLU A 638 15.89 -6.04 -14.07
CA GLU A 638 15.70 -7.38 -13.53
C GLU A 638 14.36 -7.43 -12.79
N ARG A 639 13.64 -8.53 -12.97
CA ARG A 639 12.37 -8.74 -12.27
C ARG A 639 12.66 -8.93 -10.79
N PRO A 640 12.06 -8.12 -9.90
CA PRO A 640 12.32 -8.24 -8.49
C PRO A 640 11.73 -9.54 -7.93
N ASP A 641 12.39 -10.11 -6.93
CA ASP A 641 11.86 -11.27 -6.20
C ASP A 641 10.60 -10.87 -5.42
N ARG A 642 9.49 -11.55 -5.72
CA ARG A 642 8.19 -11.33 -5.07
C ARG A 642 8.24 -11.57 -3.56
N ALA A 643 9.15 -12.42 -3.08
CA ALA A 643 9.31 -12.68 -1.64
C ALA A 643 9.81 -11.46 -0.85
N ARG A 644 10.39 -10.46 -1.54
CA ARG A 644 10.82 -9.19 -0.93
C ARG A 644 9.72 -8.14 -0.86
N ALA A 645 8.55 -8.42 -1.44
CA ALA A 645 7.44 -7.48 -1.44
C ALA A 645 6.81 -7.34 -0.05
N VAL A 646 6.29 -6.15 0.25
CA VAL A 646 5.55 -5.88 1.49
C VAL A 646 4.32 -6.80 1.57
N PRO A 647 4.21 -7.66 2.59
CA PRO A 647 3.05 -8.54 2.74
C PRO A 647 1.84 -7.75 3.26
N ALA A 648 0.63 -8.26 3.01
CA ALA A 648 -0.61 -7.63 3.48
C ALA A 648 -0.64 -7.49 5.02
N THR A 649 -0.07 -8.45 5.74
CA THR A 649 0.03 -8.44 7.21
C THR A 649 0.85 -7.27 7.78
N ALA A 650 1.68 -6.61 6.97
CA ALA A 650 2.44 -5.44 7.37
C ALA A 650 1.71 -4.11 7.10
N ILE A 651 0.54 -4.15 6.45
CA ILE A 651 -0.27 -2.96 6.20
C ILE A 651 -1.27 -2.78 7.34
N ARG A 652 -1.37 -1.55 7.87
CA ARG A 652 -2.34 -1.23 8.93
C ARG A 652 -3.68 -0.83 8.33
N PHE A 653 -4.56 -1.80 8.12
CA PHE A 653 -5.87 -1.57 7.50
C PHE A 653 -6.75 -0.54 8.23
N ASP A 654 -6.61 -0.39 9.56
CA ASP A 654 -7.40 0.55 10.36
C ASP A 654 -7.21 2.03 9.98
N HIS A 655 -6.15 2.37 9.23
CA HIS A 655 -5.94 3.73 8.72
C HIS A 655 -6.64 4.01 7.38
N PHE A 656 -7.34 3.03 6.79
CA PHE A 656 -7.91 3.14 5.45
C PHE A 656 -9.42 2.92 5.45
N GLU A 657 -10.12 3.83 4.77
CA GLU A 657 -11.57 3.70 4.57
C GLU A 657 -11.91 2.56 3.60
N LYS A 658 -12.96 1.80 3.95
CA LYS A 658 -13.53 0.79 3.07
C LYS A 658 -14.27 1.45 1.91
N ARG A 659 -13.94 1.05 0.69
CA ARG A 659 -14.57 1.51 -0.54
C ARG A 659 -14.57 0.36 -1.55
N GLU A 660 -15.72 0.11 -2.17
CA GLU A 660 -15.85 -0.88 -3.23
C GLU A 660 -14.94 -0.53 -4.42
N PRO A 661 -14.38 -1.54 -5.12
CA PRO A 661 -13.56 -1.32 -6.30
C PRO A 661 -14.38 -0.76 -7.46
N ALA A 662 -13.84 0.23 -8.16
CA ALA A 662 -14.38 0.64 -9.44
C ALA A 662 -14.13 -0.44 -10.49
N LEU A 663 -15.21 -0.86 -11.15
CA LEU A 663 -15.18 -1.88 -12.20
C LEU A 663 -15.21 -1.21 -13.57
N ASP A 664 -14.56 -1.85 -14.53
CA ASP A 664 -14.65 -1.44 -15.92
C ASP A 664 -16.11 -1.48 -16.39
N ARG A 665 -16.53 -0.44 -17.11
CA ARG A 665 -17.80 -0.44 -17.81
C ARG A 665 -17.68 -1.31 -19.03
N ALA A 666 -18.78 -1.92 -19.45
CA ALA A 666 -18.78 -2.74 -20.65
C ALA A 666 -20.07 -2.56 -21.45
N ALA A 667 -19.97 -2.75 -22.76
CA ALA A 667 -21.11 -2.69 -23.66
C ALA A 667 -22.12 -3.81 -23.35
N ASP A 668 -23.37 -3.67 -23.79
CA ASP A 668 -24.38 -4.72 -23.63
C ASP A 668 -23.98 -6.01 -24.37
N ALA A 669 -24.18 -7.18 -23.76
CA ALA A 669 -23.75 -8.45 -24.31
C ALA A 669 -24.39 -8.77 -25.67
N ALA A 670 -25.66 -8.41 -25.88
CA ALA A 670 -26.33 -8.64 -27.17
C ALA A 670 -25.80 -7.70 -28.25
N ALA A 671 -25.30 -6.52 -27.89
CA ALA A 671 -24.64 -5.61 -28.83
C ALA A 671 -23.23 -6.11 -29.21
N ARG A 672 -22.48 -6.69 -28.25
CA ARG A 672 -21.10 -7.17 -28.46
C ARG A 672 -20.96 -8.20 -29.57
N VAL A 673 -21.95 -9.09 -29.74
CA VAL A 673 -21.89 -10.17 -30.74
C VAL A 673 -22.16 -9.70 -32.17
N THR A 674 -22.62 -8.46 -32.35
CA THR A 674 -23.05 -7.95 -33.66
C THR A 674 -21.99 -7.17 -34.42
N ASP A 675 -20.93 -6.73 -33.76
CA ASP A 675 -19.84 -5.99 -34.40
C ASP A 675 -18.51 -6.15 -33.65
N LEU A 676 -17.48 -5.51 -34.21
CA LEU A 676 -16.10 -5.54 -33.75
C LEU A 676 -15.70 -4.29 -32.94
N ARG A 677 -16.67 -3.52 -32.43
CA ARG A 677 -16.40 -2.36 -31.56
C ARG A 677 -15.92 -2.82 -30.20
N GLU A 678 -15.17 -1.93 -29.54
CA GLU A 678 -14.59 -2.19 -28.24
C GLU A 678 -15.67 -2.57 -27.20
N ALA A 679 -15.51 -3.73 -26.57
CA ALA A 679 -16.51 -4.29 -25.66
C ALA A 679 -16.34 -3.77 -24.22
N ASN A 680 -15.10 -3.63 -23.77
CA ASN A 680 -14.75 -3.06 -22.47
C ASN A 680 -14.48 -1.55 -22.66
N LEU A 681 -15.20 -0.71 -21.92
CA LEU A 681 -15.15 0.76 -22.02
C LEU A 681 -14.29 1.40 -20.91
N GLY A 682 -13.63 0.59 -20.08
CA GLY A 682 -12.75 1.02 -19.01
C GLY A 682 -13.47 1.70 -17.85
N LEU A 683 -12.68 2.31 -16.97
CA LEU A 683 -13.18 3.11 -15.86
C LEU A 683 -13.87 4.40 -16.37
N GLU A 684 -14.74 4.96 -15.53
CA GLU A 684 -15.35 6.27 -15.80
C GLU A 684 -14.36 7.41 -15.54
N ASP A 685 -13.60 7.32 -14.46
CA ASP A 685 -12.59 8.29 -14.06
C ASP A 685 -11.41 7.60 -13.33
N SER A 686 -10.41 8.38 -12.94
CA SER A 686 -9.23 7.91 -12.19
C SER A 686 -9.41 7.94 -10.66
N ALA A 687 -10.63 8.12 -10.13
CA ALA A 687 -10.88 8.18 -8.68
C ALA A 687 -10.55 6.87 -7.97
N GLU A 688 -10.54 5.74 -8.70
CA GLU A 688 -10.05 4.43 -8.21
C GLU A 688 -8.62 4.54 -7.64
N ALA A 689 -7.80 5.48 -8.12
CA ALA A 689 -6.46 5.69 -7.62
C ALA A 689 -6.40 6.08 -6.13
N LEU A 690 -7.45 6.74 -5.61
CA LEU A 690 -7.59 7.10 -4.20
C LEU A 690 -7.73 5.89 -3.27
N ARG A 691 -8.00 4.69 -3.83
CA ARG A 691 -8.03 3.43 -3.08
C ARG A 691 -6.64 2.85 -2.84
N CYS A 692 -5.57 3.36 -3.44
CA CYS A 692 -4.26 2.74 -3.26
C CYS A 692 -3.71 2.91 -1.83
N PHE A 693 -3.37 1.80 -1.17
CA PHE A 693 -2.65 1.85 0.12
C PHE A 693 -1.26 2.48 -0.01
N SER A 694 -0.67 2.49 -1.21
CA SER A 694 0.72 2.90 -1.43
C SER A 694 1.71 2.05 -0.61
N CYS A 695 1.52 0.73 -0.63
CA CYS A 695 2.32 -0.24 0.13
C CYS A 695 3.82 -0.02 -0.09
N GLY A 696 4.59 0.02 0.99
CA GLY A 696 6.04 0.21 0.99
C GLY A 696 6.51 1.63 0.66
N LYS A 697 5.61 2.60 0.42
CA LYS A 697 5.96 3.98 0.05
C LYS A 697 5.40 4.98 1.05
N CYS A 698 6.26 5.90 1.50
CA CYS A 698 5.83 7.01 2.36
C CYS A 698 4.98 7.99 1.54
N THR A 699 3.80 8.32 2.06
CA THR A 699 2.84 9.24 1.43
C THR A 699 2.66 10.54 2.21
N GLU A 700 3.51 10.78 3.20
CA GLU A 700 3.45 12.02 4.00
C GLU A 700 2.12 12.18 4.75
N CYS A 701 1.57 11.08 5.29
CA CYS A 701 0.28 11.04 5.97
C CYS A 701 0.31 11.51 7.45
N ASP A 702 1.45 11.99 7.92
CA ASP A 702 1.72 12.50 9.27
C ASP A 702 1.48 11.52 10.44
N THR A 703 1.12 10.25 10.19
CA THR A 703 0.89 9.26 11.24
C THR A 703 2.12 9.09 12.14
N CYS A 704 3.31 8.97 11.58
CA CYS A 704 4.56 8.90 12.33
C CYS A 704 4.79 10.13 13.23
N LEU A 705 4.42 11.33 12.77
CA LEU A 705 4.52 12.58 13.52
C LEU A 705 3.53 12.57 14.70
N VAL A 706 2.27 12.23 14.43
CA VAL A 706 1.20 12.18 15.45
C VAL A 706 1.48 11.17 16.56
N TYR A 707 2.01 10.00 16.20
CA TYR A 707 2.27 8.92 17.16
C TYR A 707 3.63 9.00 17.83
N CYS A 708 4.50 9.95 17.45
CA CYS A 708 5.78 10.12 18.11
C CYS A 708 5.58 10.66 19.54
N PRO A 709 5.86 9.87 20.60
CA PRO A 709 5.62 10.32 21.98
C PRO A 709 6.53 11.48 22.41
N GLU A 710 7.65 11.65 21.71
CA GLU A 710 8.62 12.71 22.00
C GLU A 710 8.42 13.95 21.11
N GLY A 711 7.55 13.90 20.09
CA GLY A 711 7.35 15.04 19.17
C GLY A 711 8.62 15.45 18.39
N ILE A 712 9.49 14.50 18.06
CA ILE A 712 10.82 14.74 17.45
C ILE A 712 10.87 14.48 15.94
N ILE A 713 9.73 14.10 15.34
CA ILE A 713 9.62 13.86 13.91
C ILE A 713 9.10 15.14 13.27
N SER A 714 9.84 15.67 12.31
CA SER A 714 9.50 16.90 11.60
C SER A 714 9.36 16.63 10.11
N ARG A 715 8.52 17.42 9.43
CA ARG A 715 8.42 17.38 7.96
C ARG A 715 9.72 17.92 7.38
N HIS A 716 10.41 17.09 6.60
CA HIS A 716 11.62 17.52 5.91
C HIS A 716 11.19 18.25 4.64
N THR A 717 11.63 19.50 4.45
CA THR A 717 11.31 20.29 3.26
C THR A 717 12.60 20.62 2.52
N GLU A 718 12.59 20.39 1.20
CA GLU A 718 13.69 20.73 0.31
C GLU A 718 13.14 21.58 -0.84
N ASN A 719 13.71 22.77 -1.06
CA ASN A 719 13.26 23.73 -2.07
C ASN A 719 11.76 24.10 -1.97
N GLY A 720 11.22 24.17 -0.75
CA GLY A 720 9.82 24.52 -0.50
C GLY A 720 8.81 23.41 -0.77
N ARG A 721 9.25 22.18 -1.06
CA ARG A 721 8.38 20.99 -1.15
C ARG A 721 8.73 20.01 -0.03
N GLN A 722 7.71 19.42 0.58
CA GLN A 722 7.91 18.34 1.54
C GLN A 722 8.54 17.13 0.84
N ARG A 723 9.56 16.55 1.47
CA ARG A 723 10.34 15.39 1.03
C ARG A 723 10.50 14.44 2.20
N GLY A 724 9.37 13.89 2.65
CA GLY A 724 9.29 12.97 3.78
C GLY A 724 9.48 13.64 5.14
N TYR A 725 10.08 12.91 6.07
CA TYR A 725 10.26 13.34 7.46
C TYR A 725 11.69 13.14 7.94
N ALA A 726 12.11 13.97 8.87
CA ALA A 726 13.36 13.84 9.61
C ALA A 726 13.08 13.48 11.06
N VAL A 727 13.91 12.62 11.63
CA VAL A 727 13.87 12.21 13.05
C VAL A 727 15.05 12.88 13.74
N ASP A 728 14.81 13.66 14.81
CA ASP A 728 15.92 14.17 15.62
C ASP A 728 16.48 13.06 16.51
N GLU A 729 17.56 12.45 16.04
CA GLU A 729 18.24 11.34 16.71
C GLU A 729 18.80 11.73 18.08
N SER A 730 19.04 13.01 18.32
CA SER A 730 19.53 13.51 19.62
C SER A 730 18.49 13.33 20.74
N PHE A 731 17.22 13.18 20.38
CA PHE A 731 16.09 13.00 21.30
C PHE A 731 15.37 11.66 21.11
N CYS A 732 15.67 10.90 20.05
CA CYS A 732 15.00 9.64 19.75
C CYS A 732 15.35 8.53 20.75
N LYS A 733 14.35 8.02 21.48
CA LYS A 733 14.53 6.90 22.42
C LYS A 733 14.52 5.51 21.76
N GLY A 734 14.32 5.43 20.44
CA GLY A 734 14.25 4.16 19.71
C GLY A 734 13.08 3.26 20.10
N CYS A 735 11.93 3.82 20.50
CA CYS A 735 10.77 3.04 20.94
C CYS A 735 10.03 2.29 19.81
N GLY A 736 10.26 2.69 18.55
CA GLY A 736 9.66 2.04 17.37
C GLY A 736 8.18 2.33 17.12
N ILE A 737 7.48 3.11 17.95
CA ILE A 737 6.04 3.37 17.79
C ILE A 737 5.72 3.99 16.41
N CYS A 738 6.54 4.92 15.92
CA CYS A 738 6.35 5.49 14.59
C CYS A 738 6.50 4.49 13.43
N VAL A 739 7.30 3.43 13.64
CA VAL A 739 7.48 2.34 12.66
C VAL A 739 6.29 1.41 12.73
N GLU A 740 5.93 1.01 13.95
CA GLU A 740 4.79 0.13 14.22
C GLU A 740 3.47 0.73 13.69
N GLU A 741 3.24 2.03 13.91
CA GLU A 741 2.03 2.73 13.46
C GLU A 741 2.12 3.23 12.02
N CYS A 742 3.20 2.93 11.28
CA CYS A 742 3.30 3.32 9.87
C CYS A 742 2.29 2.52 9.03
N PRO A 743 1.28 3.15 8.41
CA PRO A 743 0.19 2.37 7.81
C PRO A 743 0.59 1.54 6.59
N ARG A 744 1.76 1.84 6.02
CA ARG A 744 2.20 1.40 4.70
C ARG A 744 3.48 0.58 4.74
N GLU A 745 4.03 0.30 5.92
CA GLU A 745 5.31 -0.38 6.05
C GLU A 745 6.48 0.38 5.37
N SER A 746 6.46 1.71 5.37
CA SER A 746 7.50 2.57 4.77
C SER A 746 8.58 3.01 5.76
N MET A 747 8.67 2.35 6.92
CA MET A 747 9.67 2.59 7.94
C MET A 747 10.20 1.25 8.47
N GLU A 748 11.38 1.28 9.10
CA GLU A 748 11.94 0.16 9.84
C GLU A 748 12.79 0.64 11.01
N MET A 749 13.06 -0.24 11.97
CA MET A 749 14.04 0.00 13.03
C MET A 749 15.41 -0.51 12.61
N ILE A 750 16.43 0.34 12.71
CA ILE A 750 17.82 0.04 12.40
C ILE A 750 18.63 0.08 13.71
N GLU A 751 19.43 -0.95 13.98
CA GLU A 751 20.35 -0.97 15.11
C GLU A 751 21.46 0.11 14.96
N LEU A 752 21.86 0.72 16.08
CA LEU A 752 22.81 1.83 16.13
C LEU A 752 24.28 1.41 16.24
#